data_AF-A0A954UVD2-F1
#
_entry.id   AF-A0A954UVD2-F1
#
_cell.length_a   1.000
_cell.length_b   1.000
_cell.length_c   1.000
_cell.angle_alpha   90.00
_cell.angle_beta   90.00
_cell.angle_gamma   90.00
#
_symmetry.space_group_name_H-M   'P 1'
#
loop_
_entity.id
_entity.type
_entity.pdbx_description
1 polymer ?
#
loop_
_entity_poly.entity_id
_entity_poly.type
_entity_poly.pdbx_seq_one_letter_code
_entity_poly.pdbx_strand_id
1 'polypeptide(L)'
;MAEIVTSNLNLSAPAGTIGSSSKTIDRLSVSSVTSTTLQAAAASDIFLRQSVGDVQVQSLQSNTGGVDLFAVGAIVDGSGENATADIVGNTIFLTSVNSSIGAADNPLELDVSSSASALTAFAKTGVYLTEISGAVNIGQLNASNGNIVFSQIDTPGNQESFELPKDSELSARNGSIILHLADNVSFAAGSRIISNQQVTVLVDQDVVANDAGATVSLDTQFLHGATWTLTTGDDADSIRIKGVNSFGTISMGLGNDSIVVGSDVGRLNLVTVGLLLDAGGGTDTLLLDASGASSEGVSGVVESSSRSGYSEKVSGFELLGAIDYGAFETVNLRLGAGPDTALIVSVGSDTSLSVFGGDGSDQFVVGNDTYGLSKVQGRLNLDGGTASDQLVINDLATAVCSVGLLTERSLSGFSMGSMSEGLRYDTFESLALNLASADAGEYQLSITSVATPTAIAFGEGDDSVLLGDSLYRIAADLTIDGGAEGSTGDRFSISSALSTDLQVGRETITATDMPGTIRLLGFESQDVTLSNAPDTVTVSDTGASLTLNLRGGADLATVLNVSHMTTVNLGDDTDRDQAIVRGASAMVEVFGNSAASDTLLIDTSADVSPATVHVADGTVAESLIVTGATVGEITGLNLATLSVQLGQG
;
A
#
# COMPACT_ATOMS: atom_id res chain seq x y z
N MET A 1 31.87 -49.78 -40.33
CA MET A 1 31.56 -49.01 -39.10
C MET A 1 32.68 -49.29 -38.12
N ALA A 2 33.34 -48.27 -37.59
CA ALA A 2 34.23 -48.45 -36.46
C ALA A 2 33.35 -48.43 -35.20
N GLU A 3 32.92 -49.61 -34.78
CA GLU A 3 32.30 -49.82 -33.46
C GLU A 3 33.44 -50.13 -32.50
N ILE A 4 33.63 -49.30 -31.49
CA ILE A 4 34.62 -49.57 -30.44
C ILE A 4 33.91 -50.34 -29.35
N VAL A 5 34.30 -51.60 -29.18
CA VAL A 5 33.85 -52.45 -28.08
C VAL A 5 34.94 -52.46 -27.03
N THR A 6 34.72 -51.76 -25.92
CA THR A 6 35.67 -51.66 -24.81
C THR A 6 34.93 -51.43 -23.50
N SER A 7 35.56 -51.76 -22.37
CA SER A 7 35.09 -51.36 -21.03
C SER A 7 35.66 -50.02 -20.59
N ASN A 8 36.75 -49.56 -21.20
CA ASN A 8 37.39 -48.27 -20.92
C ASN A 8 37.76 -47.59 -22.23
N LEU A 9 37.31 -46.36 -22.44
CA LEU A 9 37.56 -45.60 -23.66
C LEU A 9 38.29 -44.30 -23.33
N ASN A 10 39.51 -44.16 -23.85
CA ASN A 10 40.29 -42.92 -23.79
C ASN A 10 40.52 -42.39 -25.22
N LEU A 11 40.10 -41.17 -25.49
CA LEU A 11 40.21 -40.50 -26.78
C LEU A 11 40.93 -39.16 -26.64
N SER A 12 41.84 -38.86 -27.55
CA SER A 12 42.53 -37.56 -27.57
C SER A 12 42.60 -37.01 -29.00
N ALA A 13 42.11 -35.79 -29.19
CA ALA A 13 42.25 -35.00 -30.40
C ALA A 13 42.88 -33.63 -30.06
N PRO A 14 44.22 -33.57 -29.87
CA PRO A 14 44.91 -32.33 -29.48
C PRO A 14 44.76 -31.18 -30.48
N ALA A 15 44.42 -31.48 -31.74
CA ALA A 15 44.05 -30.52 -32.77
C ALA A 15 42.86 -31.09 -33.55
N GLY A 16 41.64 -30.61 -33.27
CA GLY A 16 40.41 -31.00 -33.98
C GLY A 16 39.29 -31.49 -33.07
N THR A 17 38.37 -32.25 -33.66
CA THR A 17 37.17 -32.80 -33.01
C THR A 17 37.32 -34.30 -32.76
N ILE A 18 36.56 -34.84 -31.81
CA ILE A 18 36.29 -36.27 -31.68
C ILE A 18 34.90 -36.52 -32.25
N GLY A 19 34.80 -37.23 -33.39
CA GLY A 19 33.52 -37.42 -34.09
C GLY A 19 33.08 -36.20 -34.91
N SER A 20 31.83 -36.21 -35.40
CA SER A 20 31.28 -35.16 -36.29
C SER A 20 29.77 -34.92 -36.05
N SER A 21 29.30 -33.70 -36.38
CA SER A 21 27.88 -33.27 -36.28
C SER A 21 27.02 -33.61 -37.50
N SER A 22 27.59 -34.09 -38.61
CA SER A 22 26.84 -34.35 -39.85
C SER A 22 26.10 -35.70 -39.83
N LYS A 23 24.82 -35.64 -39.42
CA LYS A 23 23.73 -36.63 -39.57
C LYS A 23 23.97 -38.09 -39.14
N THR A 24 23.25 -38.49 -38.08
CA THR A 24 22.58 -39.79 -37.81
C THR A 24 23.37 -41.12 -37.86
N ILE A 25 24.61 -41.15 -38.38
CA ILE A 25 25.46 -42.35 -38.53
C ILE A 25 26.86 -42.13 -37.88
N ASP A 26 27.13 -40.94 -37.32
CA ASP A 26 28.50 -40.39 -37.24
C ASP A 26 29.00 -39.97 -35.83
N ARG A 27 28.26 -40.33 -34.78
CA ARG A 27 28.84 -40.36 -33.43
C ARG A 27 29.70 -41.61 -33.31
N LEU A 28 30.88 -41.51 -32.69
CA LEU A 28 31.71 -42.69 -32.45
C LEU A 28 30.89 -43.71 -31.63
N SER A 29 30.55 -44.82 -32.28
CA SER A 29 29.66 -45.82 -31.70
C SER A 29 30.46 -46.71 -30.76
N VAL A 30 30.09 -46.67 -29.50
CA VAL A 30 30.65 -47.48 -28.44
C VAL A 30 29.58 -48.47 -27.99
N SER A 31 29.97 -49.72 -27.84
CA SER A 31 29.08 -50.83 -27.53
C SER A 31 29.77 -51.71 -26.52
N SER A 32 29.32 -51.67 -25.27
CA SER A 32 29.86 -52.49 -24.20
C SER A 32 28.72 -53.24 -23.50
N VAL A 33 29.03 -54.44 -23.02
CA VAL A 33 28.08 -55.31 -22.29
C VAL A 33 28.08 -54.98 -20.78
N THR A 34 29.02 -54.13 -20.34
CA THR A 34 29.17 -53.61 -18.98
C THR A 34 29.68 -52.17 -19.06
N SER A 35 29.27 -51.31 -18.13
CA SER A 35 29.56 -49.88 -18.03
C SER A 35 30.92 -49.45 -18.65
N THR A 36 30.90 -48.50 -19.59
CA THR A 36 32.11 -47.91 -20.16
C THR A 36 32.53 -46.69 -19.37
N THR A 37 33.72 -46.74 -18.75
CA THR A 37 34.39 -45.52 -18.32
C THR A 37 34.87 -44.75 -19.56
N LEU A 38 34.60 -43.45 -19.57
CA LEU A 38 34.80 -42.59 -20.72
C LEU A 38 35.66 -41.38 -20.35
N GLN A 39 36.81 -41.28 -21.01
CA GLN A 39 37.67 -40.11 -21.00
C GLN A 39 37.88 -39.62 -22.43
N ALA A 40 37.66 -38.34 -22.70
CA ALA A 40 37.94 -37.75 -24.00
C ALA A 40 38.40 -36.29 -23.88
N ALA A 41 39.42 -35.91 -24.64
CA ALA A 41 39.90 -34.53 -24.72
C ALA A 41 40.05 -34.09 -26.18
N ALA A 42 39.40 -32.99 -26.56
CA ALA A 42 39.46 -32.42 -27.89
C ALA A 42 39.70 -30.91 -27.87
N ALA A 43 40.41 -30.38 -28.87
CA ALA A 43 40.56 -28.93 -29.02
C ALA A 43 39.23 -28.25 -29.37
N SER A 44 38.42 -28.88 -30.23
CA SER A 44 37.06 -28.45 -30.60
C SER A 44 36.06 -29.49 -30.06
N ASP A 45 35.06 -29.90 -30.84
CA ASP A 45 33.89 -30.65 -30.37
C ASP A 45 34.14 -32.13 -30.07
N ILE A 46 33.27 -32.70 -29.22
CA ILE A 46 33.20 -34.13 -28.89
C ILE A 46 31.81 -34.66 -29.21
N PHE A 47 31.70 -35.66 -30.10
CA PHE A 47 30.45 -36.32 -30.50
C PHE A 47 30.52 -37.83 -30.25
N LEU A 48 29.81 -38.31 -29.21
CA LEU A 48 29.88 -39.71 -28.76
C LEU A 48 28.51 -40.36 -28.62
N ARG A 49 28.44 -41.66 -28.92
CA ARG A 49 27.22 -42.47 -28.82
C ARG A 49 27.48 -43.84 -28.20
N GLN A 50 26.92 -44.06 -27.02
CA GLN A 50 26.78 -45.37 -26.43
C GLN A 50 25.49 -46.03 -26.93
N SER A 51 25.64 -47.14 -27.65
CA SER A 51 24.50 -47.84 -28.27
C SER A 51 23.81 -48.84 -27.36
N VAL A 52 24.45 -49.24 -26.25
CA VAL A 52 23.95 -50.22 -25.28
C VAL A 52 24.49 -49.88 -23.89
N GLY A 53 23.66 -49.96 -22.85
CA GLY A 53 24.09 -49.76 -21.47
C GLY A 53 24.43 -48.30 -21.12
N ASP A 54 25.01 -48.13 -19.94
CA ASP A 54 25.31 -46.85 -19.32
C ASP A 54 26.70 -46.32 -19.72
N VAL A 55 26.88 -45.00 -19.64
CA VAL A 55 28.16 -44.31 -19.81
C VAL A 55 28.61 -43.76 -18.47
N GLN A 56 29.77 -44.19 -17.98
CA GLN A 56 30.47 -43.59 -16.85
C GLN A 56 31.41 -42.50 -17.36
N VAL A 57 31.05 -41.24 -17.16
CA VAL A 57 31.87 -40.10 -17.57
C VAL A 57 32.95 -39.90 -16.54
N GLN A 58 34.21 -40.08 -16.92
CA GLN A 58 35.35 -39.78 -16.06
C GLN A 58 35.92 -38.38 -16.33
N SER A 59 35.98 -37.98 -17.61
CA SER A 59 36.28 -36.60 -18.01
C SER A 59 36.07 -36.40 -19.51
N LEU A 60 35.28 -35.40 -19.91
CA LEU A 60 35.06 -34.98 -21.28
C LEU A 60 35.40 -33.50 -21.41
N GLN A 61 36.52 -33.19 -22.07
CA GLN A 61 37.03 -31.82 -22.15
C GLN A 61 37.07 -31.33 -23.60
N SER A 62 36.22 -30.36 -23.93
CA SER A 62 36.26 -29.60 -25.17
C SER A 62 36.74 -28.17 -24.89
N ASN A 63 37.89 -27.76 -25.45
CA ASN A 63 38.48 -26.46 -25.11
C ASN A 63 37.78 -25.26 -25.78
N THR A 64 37.30 -25.42 -27.01
CA THR A 64 36.67 -24.32 -27.78
C THR A 64 35.34 -24.71 -28.43
N GLY A 65 34.92 -25.96 -28.32
CA GLY A 65 33.73 -26.51 -28.97
C GLY A 65 32.71 -27.02 -27.97
N GLY A 66 31.78 -27.85 -28.43
CA GLY A 66 30.76 -28.47 -27.59
C GLY A 66 30.98 -29.95 -27.31
N VAL A 67 30.21 -30.47 -26.34
CA VAL A 67 30.10 -31.91 -26.06
C VAL A 67 28.69 -32.37 -26.39
N ASP A 68 28.58 -33.36 -27.26
CA ASP A 68 27.32 -34.03 -27.61
C ASP A 68 27.41 -35.54 -27.28
N LEU A 69 26.80 -35.93 -26.17
CA LEU A 69 26.83 -37.28 -25.62
C LEU A 69 25.43 -37.92 -25.65
N PHE A 70 25.35 -39.09 -26.27
CA PHE A 70 24.12 -39.90 -26.32
C PHE A 70 24.37 -41.27 -25.72
N ALA A 71 23.52 -41.67 -24.79
CA ALA A 71 23.50 -42.98 -24.19
C ALA A 71 22.11 -43.61 -24.31
N VAL A 72 22.06 -44.89 -24.65
CA VAL A 72 20.81 -45.67 -24.57
C VAL A 72 20.43 -45.93 -23.11
N GLY A 73 21.41 -46.18 -22.23
CA GLY A 73 21.27 -46.24 -20.77
C GLY A 73 21.51 -44.88 -20.11
N ALA A 74 21.96 -44.88 -18.85
CA ALA A 74 22.27 -43.68 -18.08
C ALA A 74 23.56 -43.00 -18.55
N ILE A 75 23.65 -41.69 -18.33
CA ILE A 75 24.92 -40.96 -18.31
C ILE A 75 25.19 -40.69 -16.83
N VAL A 76 26.23 -41.30 -16.26
CA VAL A 76 26.54 -41.20 -14.83
C VAL A 76 27.92 -40.58 -14.67
N ASP A 77 28.10 -39.83 -13.59
CA ASP A 77 29.44 -39.49 -13.11
C ASP A 77 30.17 -40.80 -12.76
N GLY A 78 31.34 -40.97 -13.39
CA GLY A 78 32.27 -42.07 -13.19
C GLY A 78 33.58 -41.64 -12.53
N SER A 79 33.80 -40.35 -12.28
CA SER A 79 34.90 -39.82 -11.48
C SER A 79 34.62 -40.00 -9.98
N GLY A 80 33.36 -39.77 -9.55
CA GLY A 80 32.93 -39.81 -8.15
C GLY A 80 33.47 -38.64 -7.32
N GLU A 81 33.88 -37.55 -7.97
CA GLU A 81 34.53 -36.38 -7.37
C GLU A 81 33.73 -35.10 -7.68
N ASN A 82 33.09 -34.51 -6.67
CA ASN A 82 32.16 -33.39 -6.90
C ASN A 82 32.83 -32.01 -6.98
N ALA A 83 34.16 -31.95 -7.03
CA ALA A 83 34.94 -30.71 -6.99
C ALA A 83 35.44 -30.23 -8.37
N THR A 84 35.28 -31.05 -9.41
CA THR A 84 35.76 -30.76 -10.76
C THR A 84 34.72 -31.20 -11.78
N ALA A 85 34.60 -30.48 -12.90
CA ALA A 85 33.68 -30.84 -13.96
C ALA A 85 34.05 -32.17 -14.62
N ASP A 86 33.07 -33.07 -14.70
CA ASP A 86 33.14 -34.26 -15.54
C ASP A 86 33.06 -33.89 -17.02
N ILE A 87 32.29 -32.86 -17.36
CA ILE A 87 32.13 -32.38 -18.74
C ILE A 87 32.40 -30.89 -18.82
N VAL A 88 33.40 -30.51 -19.61
CA VAL A 88 33.76 -29.12 -19.93
C VAL A 88 33.48 -28.87 -21.41
N GLY A 89 32.75 -27.80 -21.72
CA GLY A 89 32.55 -27.38 -23.11
C GLY A 89 31.68 -26.13 -23.26
N ASN A 90 31.74 -25.49 -24.43
CA ASN A 90 31.00 -24.26 -24.68
C ASN A 90 29.48 -24.47 -24.86
N THR A 91 29.12 -25.65 -25.34
CA THR A 91 27.74 -26.13 -25.40
C THR A 91 27.73 -27.60 -24.99
N ILE A 92 26.81 -28.01 -24.13
CA ILE A 92 26.69 -29.39 -23.68
C ILE A 92 25.30 -29.91 -24.06
N PHE A 93 25.28 -30.98 -24.86
CA PHE A 93 24.09 -31.69 -25.29
C PHE A 93 24.13 -33.14 -24.79
N LEU A 94 23.22 -33.49 -23.90
CA LEU A 94 23.16 -34.81 -23.27
C LEU A 94 21.84 -35.50 -23.61
N THR A 95 21.89 -36.78 -23.94
CA THR A 95 20.69 -37.59 -24.17
C THR A 95 20.84 -38.97 -23.53
N SER A 96 20.01 -39.26 -22.53
CA SER A 96 19.75 -40.61 -22.03
C SER A 96 18.37 -41.09 -22.50
N VAL A 97 18.33 -42.14 -23.31
CA VAL A 97 17.06 -42.60 -23.91
C VAL A 97 16.15 -43.29 -22.89
N ASN A 98 16.72 -44.14 -22.03
CA ASN A 98 15.93 -45.01 -21.15
C ASN A 98 16.13 -44.76 -19.66
N SER A 99 17.07 -43.90 -19.27
CA SER A 99 17.47 -43.73 -17.87
C SER A 99 17.68 -42.25 -17.53
N SER A 100 18.51 -41.96 -16.53
CA SER A 100 18.83 -40.62 -16.06
C SER A 100 20.12 -40.07 -16.65
N ILE A 101 20.29 -38.76 -16.50
CA ILE A 101 21.57 -38.07 -16.59
C ILE A 101 21.93 -37.65 -15.16
N GLY A 102 23.07 -38.11 -14.66
CA GLY A 102 23.44 -38.03 -13.24
C GLY A 102 22.55 -38.91 -12.34
N ALA A 103 22.81 -38.83 -11.04
CA ALA A 103 22.02 -39.42 -9.97
C ALA A 103 21.75 -38.39 -8.86
N ALA A 104 20.75 -38.63 -8.01
CA ALA A 104 20.38 -37.69 -6.95
C ALA A 104 21.45 -37.54 -5.85
N ASP A 105 22.20 -38.61 -5.59
CA ASP A 105 23.31 -38.68 -4.65
C ASP A 105 24.68 -38.43 -5.30
N ASN A 106 24.73 -38.42 -6.64
CA ASN A 106 25.91 -38.22 -7.43
C ASN A 106 25.54 -37.50 -8.75
N PRO A 107 25.29 -36.18 -8.70
CA PRO A 107 24.98 -35.40 -9.90
C PRO A 107 26.15 -35.46 -10.89
N LEU A 108 25.91 -35.04 -12.13
CA LEU A 108 26.97 -34.92 -13.13
C LEU A 108 27.49 -33.48 -13.12
N GLU A 109 28.77 -33.29 -12.81
CA GLU A 109 29.40 -31.97 -12.75
C GLU A 109 29.76 -31.44 -14.15
N LEU A 110 29.40 -30.19 -14.41
CA LEU A 110 29.54 -29.51 -15.68
C LEU A 110 30.30 -28.19 -15.51
N ASP A 111 31.06 -27.82 -16.54
CA ASP A 111 31.60 -26.47 -16.77
C ASP A 111 31.15 -26.03 -18.17
N VAL A 112 30.04 -25.30 -18.22
CA VAL A 112 29.39 -24.82 -19.43
C VAL A 112 29.77 -23.36 -19.66
N SER A 113 30.45 -23.06 -20.76
CA SER A 113 30.69 -21.65 -21.11
C SER A 113 29.38 -20.95 -21.48
N SER A 114 29.14 -19.74 -20.95
CA SER A 114 27.93 -18.95 -21.21
C SER A 114 27.75 -18.61 -22.70
N SER A 115 26.90 -19.37 -23.41
CA SER A 115 26.44 -19.12 -24.78
C SER A 115 24.91 -19.23 -24.86
N ALA A 116 24.26 -18.68 -25.88
CA ALA A 116 22.81 -18.79 -26.01
C ALA A 116 22.38 -20.26 -26.15
N SER A 117 21.61 -20.77 -25.16
CA SER A 117 21.19 -22.18 -25.04
C SER A 117 22.35 -23.18 -24.88
N ALA A 118 23.30 -22.85 -24.00
CA ALA A 118 24.52 -23.63 -23.81
C ALA A 118 24.30 -25.04 -23.24
N LEU A 119 23.27 -25.26 -22.41
CA LEU A 119 23.01 -26.57 -21.81
C LEU A 119 21.67 -27.16 -22.28
N THR A 120 21.71 -28.37 -22.84
CA THR A 120 20.52 -29.14 -23.22
C THR A 120 20.65 -30.60 -22.78
N ALA A 121 19.67 -31.11 -22.03
CA ALA A 121 19.67 -32.47 -21.52
C ALA A 121 18.28 -33.12 -21.64
N PHE A 122 18.24 -34.33 -22.20
CA PHE A 122 17.03 -35.15 -22.29
C PHE A 122 17.25 -36.49 -21.58
N ALA A 123 16.40 -36.79 -20.61
CA ALA A 123 16.42 -38.05 -19.88
C ALA A 123 15.01 -38.62 -19.68
N LYS A 124 14.92 -39.94 -19.49
CA LYS A 124 13.65 -40.61 -19.21
C LYS A 124 13.28 -40.54 -17.74
N THR A 125 14.22 -40.79 -16.84
CA THR A 125 13.92 -41.00 -15.40
C THR A 125 14.41 -39.87 -14.49
N GLY A 126 15.26 -38.96 -14.96
CA GLY A 126 15.68 -37.78 -14.20
C GLY A 126 16.91 -37.10 -14.79
N VAL A 127 17.10 -35.83 -14.44
CA VAL A 127 18.28 -35.02 -14.79
C VAL A 127 18.83 -34.45 -13.50
N TYR A 128 20.07 -34.75 -13.16
CA TYR A 128 20.77 -34.31 -11.96
C TYR A 128 22.13 -33.75 -12.37
N LEU A 129 22.26 -32.42 -12.36
CA LEU A 129 23.42 -31.71 -12.88
C LEU A 129 23.89 -30.66 -11.88
N THR A 130 25.21 -30.46 -11.81
CA THR A 130 25.83 -29.38 -11.04
C THR A 130 26.72 -28.58 -11.96
N GLU A 131 26.47 -27.28 -12.10
CA GLU A 131 27.41 -26.36 -12.75
C GLU A 131 28.44 -25.88 -11.71
N ILE A 132 29.72 -26.07 -12.00
CA ILE A 132 30.77 -25.84 -11.00
C ILE A 132 31.39 -24.45 -11.04
N SER A 133 31.14 -23.67 -12.10
CA SER A 133 31.76 -22.34 -12.26
C SER A 133 31.01 -21.49 -13.29
N GLY A 134 30.73 -20.24 -12.95
CA GLY A 134 30.23 -19.24 -13.88
C GLY A 134 28.74 -19.35 -14.23
N ALA A 135 28.32 -18.43 -15.10
CA ALA A 135 26.93 -18.30 -15.52
C ALA A 135 26.51 -19.40 -16.50
N VAL A 136 25.28 -19.88 -16.35
CA VAL A 136 24.71 -20.95 -17.16
C VAL A 136 23.44 -20.50 -17.87
N ASN A 137 23.40 -20.78 -19.18
CA ASN A 137 22.24 -20.52 -20.02
C ASN A 137 21.60 -21.84 -20.42
N ILE A 138 20.42 -22.10 -19.88
CA ILE A 138 19.69 -23.33 -20.16
C ILE A 138 18.98 -23.21 -21.52
N GLY A 139 19.20 -24.19 -22.40
CA GLY A 139 18.36 -24.43 -23.57
C GLY A 139 17.13 -25.26 -23.20
N GLN A 140 17.31 -26.56 -22.98
CA GLN A 140 16.21 -27.45 -22.58
C GLN A 140 16.68 -28.49 -21.57
N LEU A 141 15.99 -28.63 -20.44
CA LEU A 141 16.15 -29.78 -19.55
C LEU A 141 14.83 -30.53 -19.49
N ASN A 142 14.84 -31.82 -19.84
CA ASN A 142 13.62 -32.63 -19.89
C ASN A 142 13.81 -33.98 -19.20
N ALA A 143 12.98 -34.24 -18.20
CA ALA A 143 12.82 -35.53 -17.54
C ALA A 143 11.39 -36.04 -17.73
N SER A 144 11.22 -37.12 -18.52
CA SER A 144 9.88 -37.60 -18.86
C SER A 144 9.10 -38.17 -17.66
N ASN A 145 9.77 -38.90 -16.76
CA ASN A 145 9.16 -39.67 -15.66
C ASN A 145 9.80 -39.43 -14.28
N GLY A 146 10.62 -38.38 -14.12
CA GLY A 146 11.22 -38.07 -12.83
C GLY A 146 11.69 -36.64 -12.73
N ASN A 147 12.58 -36.38 -11.78
CA ASN A 147 12.90 -35.03 -11.33
C ASN A 147 13.96 -34.37 -12.23
N ILE A 148 13.94 -33.04 -12.23
CA ILE A 148 15.09 -32.23 -12.64
C ILE A 148 15.64 -31.60 -11.36
N VAL A 149 16.91 -31.85 -11.07
CA VAL A 149 17.66 -31.18 -10.02
C VAL A 149 18.86 -30.52 -10.68
N PHE A 150 18.95 -29.21 -10.55
CA PHE A 150 20.07 -28.43 -11.06
C PHE A 150 20.65 -27.60 -9.93
N SER A 151 21.97 -27.64 -9.78
CA SER A 151 22.67 -26.86 -8.76
C SER A 151 23.79 -26.03 -9.40
N GLN A 152 24.06 -24.85 -8.86
CA GLN A 152 25.29 -24.10 -9.10
C GLN A 152 26.14 -24.15 -7.83
N ILE A 153 27.45 -24.28 -8.00
CA ILE A 153 28.40 -24.03 -6.92
C ILE A 153 28.63 -22.52 -6.86
N ASP A 154 28.37 -21.92 -5.72
CA ASP A 154 28.73 -20.53 -5.44
C ASP A 154 30.26 -20.38 -5.31
N THR A 155 30.87 -19.54 -6.15
CA THR A 155 32.31 -19.29 -6.13
C THR A 155 32.63 -17.81 -5.87
N PRO A 156 33.49 -17.50 -4.87
CA PRO A 156 33.72 -16.12 -4.47
C PRO A 156 34.19 -15.20 -5.62
N GLY A 157 33.40 -14.14 -5.88
CA GLY A 157 33.74 -13.07 -6.80
C GLY A 157 33.47 -13.34 -8.27
N ASN A 158 32.88 -14.49 -8.60
CA ASN A 158 32.25 -14.72 -9.90
C ASN A 158 30.75 -14.35 -9.82
N GLN A 159 30.08 -14.34 -10.97
CA GLN A 159 28.62 -14.17 -11.05
C GLN A 159 28.06 -15.43 -11.70
N GLU A 160 27.72 -16.41 -10.89
CA GLU A 160 27.04 -17.65 -11.21
C GLU A 160 25.56 -17.41 -11.53
N SER A 161 25.29 -16.60 -12.56
CA SER A 161 23.91 -16.33 -12.99
C SER A 161 23.25 -17.53 -13.65
N PHE A 162 21.99 -17.80 -13.32
CA PHE A 162 21.14 -18.78 -14.01
C PHE A 162 20.17 -18.09 -14.97
N GLU A 163 20.29 -18.39 -16.25
CA GLU A 163 19.41 -17.83 -17.27
C GLU A 163 18.54 -18.92 -17.91
N LEU A 164 17.24 -18.64 -18.00
CA LEU A 164 16.32 -19.24 -18.96
C LEU A 164 16.01 -18.20 -20.05
N PRO A 165 16.80 -18.18 -21.15
CA PRO A 165 16.51 -17.37 -22.32
C PRO A 165 15.13 -17.67 -22.91
N LYS A 166 14.69 -16.78 -23.80
CA LYS A 166 13.49 -16.99 -24.60
C LYS A 166 13.54 -18.36 -25.31
N ASP A 167 12.40 -19.05 -25.33
CA ASP A 167 12.20 -20.38 -25.92
C ASP A 167 12.89 -21.54 -25.17
N SER A 168 13.49 -21.28 -24.00
CA SER A 168 14.01 -22.33 -23.12
C SER A 168 12.90 -23.07 -22.37
N GLU A 169 13.11 -24.37 -22.09
CA GLU A 169 12.13 -25.21 -21.37
C GLU A 169 12.79 -26.10 -20.31
N LEU A 170 12.27 -26.04 -19.07
CA LEU A 170 12.44 -27.05 -18.03
C LEU A 170 11.17 -27.90 -17.93
N SER A 171 11.25 -29.21 -18.13
CA SER A 171 10.08 -30.08 -18.25
C SER A 171 10.25 -31.37 -17.43
N ALA A 172 9.63 -31.43 -16.25
CA ALA A 172 9.53 -32.62 -15.40
C ALA A 172 8.05 -32.97 -15.18
N ARG A 173 7.32 -33.31 -16.26
CA ARG A 173 5.84 -33.44 -16.20
C ARG A 173 5.32 -34.45 -15.18
N ASN A 174 6.12 -35.46 -14.83
CA ASN A 174 5.77 -36.45 -13.82
C ASN A 174 6.69 -36.40 -12.58
N GLY A 175 7.52 -35.36 -12.46
CA GLY A 175 8.48 -35.17 -11.37
C GLY A 175 8.44 -33.74 -10.82
N SER A 176 9.31 -33.45 -9.87
CA SER A 176 9.55 -32.08 -9.38
C SER A 176 10.73 -31.44 -10.10
N ILE A 177 10.77 -30.11 -10.11
CA ILE A 177 11.93 -29.33 -10.55
C ILE A 177 12.49 -28.64 -9.31
N ILE A 178 13.78 -28.85 -9.02
CA ILE A 178 14.48 -28.25 -7.89
C ILE A 178 15.71 -27.54 -8.44
N LEU A 179 15.81 -26.24 -8.20
CA LEU A 179 16.92 -25.39 -8.62
C LEU A 179 17.61 -24.85 -7.38
N HIS A 180 18.90 -25.14 -7.22
CA HIS A 180 19.78 -24.54 -6.22
C HIS A 180 20.71 -23.58 -6.94
N LEU A 181 20.42 -22.29 -6.87
CA LEU A 181 21.07 -21.26 -7.67
C LEU A 181 21.91 -20.38 -6.74
N ALA A 182 23.08 -19.97 -7.22
CA ALA A 182 24.02 -19.17 -6.44
C ALA A 182 23.59 -17.70 -6.49
N ASP A 183 23.86 -17.01 -7.60
CA ASP A 183 23.60 -15.57 -7.72
C ASP A 183 22.27 -15.25 -8.44
N ASN A 184 22.33 -14.45 -9.51
CA ASN A 184 21.19 -13.86 -10.19
C ASN A 184 20.41 -14.89 -11.00
N VAL A 185 19.10 -14.73 -11.01
CA VAL A 185 18.18 -15.63 -11.71
C VAL A 185 17.33 -14.84 -12.69
N SER A 186 17.37 -15.22 -13.96
CA SER A 186 16.59 -14.57 -15.00
C SER A 186 15.77 -15.58 -15.79
N PHE A 187 14.45 -15.49 -15.66
CA PHE A 187 13.52 -16.25 -16.50
C PHE A 187 12.88 -15.31 -17.52
N ALA A 188 13.38 -15.34 -18.76
CA ALA A 188 12.95 -14.42 -19.81
C ALA A 188 11.54 -14.75 -20.31
N ALA A 189 10.85 -13.73 -20.86
CA ALA A 189 9.58 -13.91 -21.53
C ALA A 189 9.66 -15.00 -22.62
N GLY A 190 8.73 -15.95 -22.58
CA GLY A 190 8.66 -17.08 -23.50
C GLY A 190 9.45 -18.32 -23.07
N SER A 191 10.25 -18.25 -21.99
CA SER A 191 10.75 -19.46 -21.34
C SER A 191 9.64 -20.16 -20.52
N ARG A 192 9.80 -21.45 -20.27
CA ARG A 192 8.75 -22.31 -19.71
C ARG A 192 9.32 -23.25 -18.65
N ILE A 193 8.66 -23.31 -17.49
CA ILE A 193 8.95 -24.29 -16.44
C ILE A 193 7.70 -25.14 -16.23
N ILE A 194 7.81 -26.46 -16.37
CA ILE A 194 6.67 -27.38 -16.41
C ILE A 194 6.90 -28.57 -15.48
N SER A 195 6.10 -28.68 -14.42
CA SER A 195 6.04 -29.83 -13.52
C SER A 195 4.59 -30.03 -13.06
N ASN A 196 4.06 -31.25 -13.01
CA ASN A 196 2.73 -31.46 -12.39
C ASN A 196 2.80 -31.68 -10.87
N GLN A 197 3.99 -31.60 -10.28
CA GLN A 197 4.21 -31.71 -8.83
C GLN A 197 4.59 -30.32 -8.28
N GLN A 198 5.85 -30.14 -7.89
CA GLN A 198 6.36 -28.90 -7.30
C GLN A 198 7.54 -28.36 -8.11
N VAL A 199 7.60 -27.03 -8.20
CA VAL A 199 8.80 -26.30 -8.62
C VAL A 199 9.37 -25.60 -7.40
N THR A 200 10.63 -25.86 -7.06
CA THR A 200 11.33 -25.22 -5.96
C THR A 200 12.56 -24.52 -6.52
N VAL A 201 12.65 -23.22 -6.27
CA VAL A 201 13.78 -22.39 -6.64
C VAL A 201 14.36 -21.83 -5.35
N LEU A 202 15.61 -22.18 -5.07
CA LEU A 202 16.40 -21.68 -3.98
C LEU A 202 17.50 -20.83 -4.61
N VAL A 203 17.61 -19.59 -4.19
CA VAL A 203 18.56 -18.62 -4.71
C VAL A 203 19.35 -18.08 -3.54
N ASP A 204 20.66 -17.93 -3.70
CA ASP A 204 21.51 -17.22 -2.72
C ASP A 204 21.38 -17.76 -1.28
N GLN A 205 21.30 -19.10 -1.15
CA GLN A 205 21.10 -19.74 0.16
C GLN A 205 22.40 -20.23 0.81
N ASP A 206 23.56 -19.86 0.27
CA ASP A 206 24.82 -20.28 0.86
C ASP A 206 25.27 -19.32 1.97
N VAL A 207 25.96 -19.86 2.98
CA VAL A 207 26.35 -19.14 4.20
C VAL A 207 27.82 -18.69 4.11
N VAL A 208 28.48 -18.94 2.97
CA VAL A 208 29.95 -18.92 2.85
C VAL A 208 30.46 -18.00 1.73
N ALA A 209 29.86 -16.84 1.52
CA ALA A 209 30.53 -15.73 0.83
C ALA A 209 29.96 -14.37 1.29
N ASN A 210 30.59 -13.30 0.84
CA ASN A 210 30.25 -11.91 1.11
C ASN A 210 29.65 -11.25 -0.15
N ASP A 211 28.97 -12.07 -0.93
CA ASP A 211 28.26 -11.70 -2.13
C ASP A 211 27.15 -10.68 -1.84
N ALA A 212 26.75 -10.00 -2.91
CA ALA A 212 25.65 -9.06 -2.87
C ALA A 212 24.37 -9.87 -3.10
N GLY A 213 23.29 -9.51 -2.42
CA GLY A 213 22.01 -10.22 -2.54
C GLY A 213 21.55 -10.43 -3.99
N ALA A 214 20.77 -11.48 -4.20
CA ALA A 214 20.38 -11.92 -5.52
C ALA A 214 19.34 -11.01 -6.18
N THR A 215 19.49 -10.85 -7.50
CA THR A 215 18.44 -10.32 -8.37
C THR A 215 17.69 -11.46 -9.06
N VAL A 216 16.39 -11.57 -8.80
CA VAL A 216 15.50 -12.55 -9.44
C VAL A 216 14.49 -11.83 -10.35
N SER A 217 14.53 -12.14 -11.64
CA SER A 217 13.57 -11.62 -12.63
C SER A 217 12.68 -12.73 -13.18
N LEU A 218 11.39 -12.66 -12.85
CA LEU A 218 10.34 -13.55 -13.34
C LEU A 218 9.52 -12.85 -14.45
N ASP A 219 10.00 -12.96 -15.70
CA ASP A 219 9.29 -12.49 -16.90
C ASP A 219 8.48 -13.62 -17.58
N THR A 220 8.50 -14.81 -16.97
CA THR A 220 7.79 -15.96 -17.51
C THR A 220 6.30 -15.89 -17.22
N GLN A 221 5.51 -15.90 -18.29
CA GLN A 221 4.06 -16.08 -18.21
C GLN A 221 3.64 -17.54 -17.92
N PHE A 222 4.59 -18.48 -17.80
CA PHE A 222 4.33 -19.92 -17.75
C PHE A 222 5.21 -20.66 -16.73
N LEU A 223 4.98 -20.41 -15.44
CA LEU A 223 5.31 -21.41 -14.42
C LEU A 223 4.12 -22.38 -14.39
N HIS A 224 4.21 -23.49 -15.12
CA HIS A 224 3.20 -24.53 -15.07
C HIS A 224 3.60 -25.57 -14.02
N GLY A 225 3.05 -25.43 -12.81
CA GLY A 225 2.96 -26.54 -11.86
C GLY A 225 1.89 -26.37 -10.81
N ALA A 226 1.63 -27.42 -10.03
CA ALA A 226 0.54 -27.40 -9.05
C ALA A 226 0.78 -26.28 -8.01
N THR A 227 2.05 -26.07 -7.65
CA THR A 227 2.55 -24.98 -6.81
C THR A 227 4.03 -24.72 -7.10
N TRP A 228 4.48 -23.48 -6.97
CA TRP A 228 5.92 -23.16 -6.97
C TRP A 228 6.32 -22.37 -5.74
N THR A 229 7.58 -22.55 -5.33
CA THR A 229 8.19 -21.84 -4.21
C THR A 229 9.50 -21.21 -4.66
N LEU A 230 9.70 -19.94 -4.37
CA LEU A 230 10.96 -19.24 -4.50
C LEU A 230 11.40 -18.83 -3.10
N THR A 231 12.64 -19.13 -2.75
CA THR A 231 13.24 -18.69 -1.49
C THR A 231 14.60 -18.09 -1.78
N THR A 232 14.84 -16.89 -1.28
CA THR A 232 16.14 -16.23 -1.37
C THR A 232 16.92 -16.38 -0.06
N GLY A 233 18.04 -15.67 0.08
CA GLY A 233 19.01 -15.78 1.18
C GLY A 233 18.65 -14.97 2.42
N ASP A 234 19.65 -14.50 3.14
CA ASP A 234 19.53 -13.54 4.27
C ASP A 234 20.05 -12.12 3.87
N ASP A 235 20.42 -11.94 2.60
CA ASP A 235 20.97 -10.71 2.05
C ASP A 235 19.88 -9.82 1.42
N ALA A 236 20.25 -8.61 1.01
CA ALA A 236 19.29 -7.69 0.41
C ALA A 236 18.93 -8.08 -1.03
N ASP A 237 17.77 -8.71 -1.21
CA ASP A 237 17.34 -9.31 -2.46
C ASP A 237 16.43 -8.38 -3.29
N SER A 238 16.40 -8.61 -4.60
CA SER A 238 15.57 -7.85 -5.54
C SER A 238 14.79 -8.76 -6.48
N ILE A 239 13.46 -8.79 -6.35
CA ILE A 239 12.57 -9.65 -7.14
C ILE A 239 11.67 -8.80 -8.06
N ARG A 240 11.64 -9.13 -9.36
CA ARG A 240 10.68 -8.55 -10.32
C ARG A 240 9.73 -9.60 -10.86
N ILE A 241 8.43 -9.37 -10.71
CA ILE A 241 7.36 -10.28 -11.14
C ILE A 241 6.50 -9.57 -12.19
N LYS A 242 6.59 -10.01 -13.44
CA LYS A 242 5.79 -9.43 -14.52
C LYS A 242 4.48 -10.17 -14.75
N GLY A 243 4.37 -11.42 -14.31
CA GLY A 243 3.15 -12.22 -14.41
C GLY A 243 3.34 -13.62 -13.84
N VAL A 244 2.26 -14.19 -13.30
CA VAL A 244 2.21 -15.55 -12.74
C VAL A 244 0.86 -16.19 -13.06
N ASN A 245 0.90 -17.44 -13.51
CA ASN A 245 -0.29 -18.19 -13.92
C ASN A 245 -0.51 -19.51 -13.16
N SER A 246 0.33 -19.78 -12.15
CA SER A 246 0.11 -20.81 -11.13
C SER A 246 0.35 -20.25 -9.72
N PHE A 247 -0.20 -20.91 -8.71
CA PHE A 247 -0.09 -20.48 -7.31
C PHE A 247 1.35 -20.53 -6.84
N GLY A 248 1.81 -19.40 -6.30
CA GLY A 248 3.20 -19.18 -5.91
C GLY A 248 3.39 -18.76 -4.47
N THR A 249 4.54 -19.08 -3.91
CA THR A 249 5.00 -18.55 -2.62
C THR A 249 6.44 -18.06 -2.75
N ILE A 250 6.68 -16.85 -2.27
CA ILE A 250 8.01 -16.23 -2.20
C ILE A 250 8.31 -15.97 -0.73
N SER A 251 9.51 -16.33 -0.29
CA SER A 251 10.03 -16.05 1.05
C SER A 251 11.44 -15.49 0.92
N MET A 252 11.70 -14.30 1.46
CA MET A 252 12.96 -13.57 1.21
C MET A 252 13.99 -13.60 2.34
N GLY A 253 13.63 -14.16 3.51
CA GLY A 253 14.61 -14.43 4.58
C GLY A 253 14.88 -13.22 5.47
N LEU A 254 16.12 -13.03 5.91
CA LEU A 254 16.54 -11.76 6.49
C LEU A 254 17.00 -10.82 5.37
N GLY A 255 17.13 -9.52 5.63
CA GLY A 255 17.67 -8.60 4.63
C GLY A 255 16.82 -7.35 4.46
N ASN A 256 17.22 -6.46 3.56
CA ASN A 256 16.37 -5.33 3.16
C ASN A 256 15.95 -5.57 1.71
N ASP A 257 14.80 -6.21 1.56
CA ASP A 257 14.41 -6.79 0.29
C ASP A 257 13.50 -5.87 -0.50
N SER A 258 13.46 -6.09 -1.80
CA SER A 258 12.58 -5.36 -2.70
C SER A 258 11.88 -6.28 -3.67
N ILE A 259 10.57 -6.11 -3.80
CA ILE A 259 9.76 -6.81 -4.77
C ILE A 259 8.93 -5.83 -5.59
N VAL A 260 8.98 -5.97 -6.91
CA VAL A 260 8.16 -5.21 -7.85
C VAL A 260 7.24 -6.17 -8.59
N VAL A 261 5.94 -5.99 -8.44
CA VAL A 261 4.91 -6.74 -9.17
C VAL A 261 4.26 -5.82 -10.19
N GLY A 262 4.33 -6.22 -11.46
CA GLY A 262 3.78 -5.46 -12.58
C GLY A 262 4.56 -5.72 -13.86
N SER A 263 3.84 -5.78 -14.99
CA SER A 263 4.45 -5.91 -16.31
C SER A 263 5.34 -4.71 -16.65
N ASP A 264 6.10 -4.79 -17.75
CA ASP A 264 6.95 -3.67 -18.20
C ASP A 264 6.18 -2.42 -18.63
N VAL A 265 4.88 -2.58 -18.86
CA VAL A 265 3.96 -1.48 -19.14
C VAL A 265 3.14 -1.09 -17.91
N GLY A 266 3.52 -1.51 -16.70
CA GLY A 266 2.86 -1.12 -15.45
C GLY A 266 1.46 -1.74 -15.29
N ARG A 267 1.31 -3.04 -15.56
CA ARG A 267 0.02 -3.73 -15.41
C ARG A 267 0.11 -4.97 -14.54
N LEU A 268 -0.89 -5.15 -13.68
CA LEU A 268 -1.01 -6.31 -12.78
C LEU A 268 -1.84 -7.48 -13.37
N ASN A 269 -2.44 -7.29 -14.54
CA ASN A 269 -3.36 -8.23 -15.18
C ASN A 269 -2.78 -9.61 -15.57
N LEU A 270 -1.45 -9.76 -15.49
CA LEU A 270 -0.76 -11.02 -15.73
C LEU A 270 -0.55 -11.85 -14.46
N VAL A 271 -0.94 -11.35 -13.29
CA VAL A 271 -1.05 -12.13 -12.05
C VAL A 271 -2.45 -12.74 -12.01
N THR A 272 -2.58 -13.95 -12.56
CA THR A 272 -3.89 -14.55 -12.83
C THR A 272 -4.42 -15.46 -11.72
N VAL A 273 -3.65 -15.61 -10.65
CA VAL A 273 -3.85 -16.57 -9.56
C VAL A 273 -3.20 -16.01 -8.29
N GLY A 274 -3.57 -16.56 -7.14
CA GLY A 274 -3.02 -16.20 -5.84
C GLY A 274 -1.49 -16.27 -5.78
N LEU A 275 -0.89 -15.23 -5.21
CA LEU A 275 0.53 -15.13 -4.92
C LEU A 275 0.71 -14.81 -3.43
N LEU A 276 1.58 -15.54 -2.76
CA LEU A 276 1.94 -15.32 -1.36
C LEU A 276 3.35 -14.73 -1.28
N LEU A 277 3.50 -13.60 -0.60
CA LEU A 277 4.76 -12.88 -0.43
C LEU A 277 5.10 -12.74 1.05
N ASP A 278 6.23 -13.27 1.46
CA ASP A 278 6.76 -13.13 2.82
C ASP A 278 8.15 -12.52 2.74
N ALA A 279 8.28 -11.29 3.24
CA ALA A 279 9.57 -10.62 3.24
C ALA A 279 10.51 -11.13 4.34
N GLY A 280 9.96 -11.74 5.39
CA GLY A 280 10.77 -12.21 6.51
C GLY A 280 11.18 -11.08 7.45
N GLY A 281 12.46 -10.73 7.52
CA GLY A 281 12.94 -9.77 8.51
C GLY A 281 13.94 -8.75 7.98
N GLY A 282 13.60 -7.48 8.12
CA GLY A 282 14.53 -6.37 8.00
C GLY A 282 13.80 -5.10 7.65
N THR A 283 14.07 -4.48 6.50
CA THR A 283 13.31 -3.32 6.02
C THR A 283 12.99 -3.50 4.55
N ASP A 284 11.78 -3.97 4.32
CA ASP A 284 11.36 -4.56 3.07
C ASP A 284 10.38 -3.68 2.32
N THR A 285 10.46 -3.77 0.99
CA THR A 285 9.71 -2.90 0.08
C THR A 285 8.92 -3.71 -0.94
N LEU A 286 7.61 -3.47 -1.01
CA LEU A 286 6.74 -4.00 -2.06
C LEU A 286 6.21 -2.86 -2.93
N LEU A 287 6.42 -2.95 -4.24
CA LEU A 287 5.77 -2.10 -5.24
C LEU A 287 4.79 -2.92 -6.06
N LEU A 288 3.52 -2.54 -5.99
CA LEU A 288 2.47 -2.99 -6.90
C LEU A 288 2.28 -1.92 -7.98
N ASP A 289 2.71 -2.23 -9.20
CA ASP A 289 2.71 -1.31 -10.33
C ASP A 289 1.56 -1.58 -11.29
N ALA A 290 0.48 -0.82 -11.12
CA ALA A 290 -0.65 -0.72 -12.03
C ALA A 290 -0.67 0.62 -12.81
N SER A 291 0.47 1.30 -12.92
CA SER A 291 0.56 2.66 -13.51
C SER A 291 0.24 2.74 -15.00
N GLY A 292 0.22 1.62 -15.72
CA GLY A 292 -0.26 1.53 -17.10
C GLY A 292 -1.55 0.73 -17.24
N ALA A 293 -2.36 0.66 -16.17
CA ALA A 293 -3.73 0.21 -16.23
C ALA A 293 -4.56 0.99 -17.28
N SER A 294 -5.67 0.40 -17.72
CA SER A 294 -6.48 0.97 -18.80
C SER A 294 -7.04 2.36 -18.46
N SER A 295 -7.30 3.19 -19.47
CA SER A 295 -7.94 4.50 -19.30
C SER A 295 -9.41 4.43 -18.85
N GLU A 296 -9.99 3.23 -18.73
CA GLU A 296 -11.35 3.04 -18.19
C GLU A 296 -11.38 3.03 -16.66
N GLY A 297 -10.21 3.05 -16.01
CA GLY A 297 -10.08 2.98 -14.57
C GLY A 297 -10.11 1.55 -14.04
N VAL A 298 -9.58 1.35 -12.84
CA VAL A 298 -9.49 0.07 -12.15
C VAL A 298 -9.92 0.24 -10.70
N SER A 299 -10.56 -0.80 -10.17
CA SER A 299 -10.98 -0.83 -8.77
C SER A 299 -10.30 -1.97 -8.03
N GLY A 300 -9.94 -1.75 -6.78
CA GLY A 300 -9.37 -2.79 -5.94
C GLY A 300 -9.48 -2.50 -4.45
N VAL A 301 -9.10 -3.51 -3.68
CA VAL A 301 -9.24 -3.55 -2.23
C VAL A 301 -7.92 -3.96 -1.61
N VAL A 302 -7.51 -3.24 -0.56
CA VAL A 302 -6.47 -3.63 0.40
C VAL A 302 -7.15 -3.96 1.72
N GLU A 303 -7.03 -5.21 2.17
CA GLU A 303 -7.72 -5.73 3.36
C GLU A 303 -6.86 -6.76 4.10
N SER A 304 -7.22 -7.05 5.36
CA SER A 304 -6.43 -7.95 6.20
C SER A 304 -6.46 -9.35 5.62
N SER A 305 -5.32 -10.01 5.55
CA SER A 305 -5.28 -11.38 5.04
C SER A 305 -5.99 -12.33 6.01
N SER A 306 -6.72 -13.29 5.44
CA SER A 306 -7.26 -14.44 6.18
C SER A 306 -6.24 -15.57 6.32
N ARG A 307 -5.07 -15.44 5.68
CA ARG A 307 -4.01 -16.45 5.61
C ARG A 307 -3.02 -16.23 6.76
N SER A 308 -2.84 -17.25 7.59
CA SER A 308 -1.82 -17.20 8.66
C SER A 308 -0.43 -16.94 8.07
N GLY A 309 0.30 -16.01 8.67
CA GLY A 309 1.63 -15.59 8.21
C GLY A 309 1.62 -14.33 7.33
N TYR A 310 0.45 -13.88 6.87
CA TYR A 310 0.31 -12.71 6.01
C TYR A 310 -0.55 -11.68 6.73
N SER A 311 -0.13 -10.42 6.72
CA SER A 311 -0.84 -9.33 7.40
C SER A 311 -1.99 -8.81 6.53
N GLU A 312 -1.73 -8.66 5.25
CA GLU A 312 -2.58 -7.92 4.33
C GLU A 312 -2.74 -8.66 2.99
N LYS A 313 -3.76 -8.25 2.24
CA LYS A 313 -4.14 -8.82 0.96
C LYS A 313 -4.57 -7.72 0.00
N VAL A 314 -4.09 -7.79 -1.24
CA VAL A 314 -4.54 -6.93 -2.35
C VAL A 314 -5.31 -7.75 -3.36
N SER A 315 -6.45 -7.23 -3.80
CA SER A 315 -7.25 -7.80 -4.89
C SER A 315 -7.88 -6.70 -5.75
N GLY A 316 -8.26 -7.02 -6.99
CA GLY A 316 -8.66 -6.00 -7.97
C GLY A 316 -7.44 -5.32 -8.60
N PHE A 317 -7.54 -4.05 -9.00
CA PHE A 317 -6.45 -3.31 -9.70
C PHE A 317 -5.93 -4.07 -10.94
N GLU A 318 -6.85 -4.67 -11.70
CA GLU A 318 -6.61 -5.64 -12.80
C GLU A 318 -6.09 -7.04 -12.42
N LEU A 319 -5.74 -7.31 -11.15
CA LEU A 319 -5.41 -8.66 -10.69
C LEU A 319 -6.59 -9.60 -10.96
N LEU A 320 -6.33 -10.74 -11.62
CA LEU A 320 -7.33 -11.81 -11.72
C LEU A 320 -7.20 -12.81 -10.55
N GLY A 321 -6.05 -12.78 -9.86
CA GLY A 321 -5.83 -13.42 -8.57
C GLY A 321 -5.89 -12.43 -7.40
N ALA A 322 -5.17 -12.74 -6.34
CA ALA A 322 -4.94 -11.85 -5.20
C ALA A 322 -3.48 -12.01 -4.74
N ILE A 323 -2.95 -10.99 -4.07
CA ILE A 323 -1.61 -11.02 -3.49
C ILE A 323 -1.77 -10.89 -1.99
N ASP A 324 -1.46 -11.94 -1.24
CA ASP A 324 -1.35 -11.90 0.21
C ASP A 324 0.12 -11.63 0.56
N TYR A 325 0.38 -10.63 1.40
CA TYR A 325 1.72 -10.22 1.77
C TYR A 325 1.89 -10.07 3.28
N GLY A 326 3.10 -10.34 3.76
CA GLY A 326 3.48 -10.25 5.16
C GLY A 326 4.89 -9.69 5.31
N ALA A 327 5.15 -9.11 6.48
CA ALA A 327 6.46 -8.58 6.88
C ALA A 327 7.04 -7.45 6.00
N PHE A 328 6.19 -6.70 5.28
CA PHE A 328 6.67 -5.51 4.54
C PHE A 328 6.50 -4.23 5.36
N GLU A 329 7.60 -3.51 5.59
CA GLU A 329 7.58 -2.19 6.23
C GLU A 329 7.08 -1.10 5.28
N THR A 330 7.37 -1.22 3.98
CA THR A 330 6.94 -0.25 2.97
C THR A 330 6.20 -0.91 1.83
N VAL A 331 4.96 -0.47 1.59
CA VAL A 331 4.16 -0.93 0.45
C VAL A 331 3.75 0.29 -0.37
N ASN A 332 4.00 0.23 -1.68
CA ASN A 332 3.61 1.25 -2.63
C ASN A 332 2.66 0.63 -3.66
N LEU A 333 1.52 1.29 -3.89
CA LEU A 333 0.58 0.96 -4.95
C LEU A 333 0.48 2.15 -5.90
N ARG A 334 0.82 1.94 -7.17
CA ARG A 334 0.69 2.97 -8.22
C ARG A 334 -0.46 2.63 -9.14
N LEU A 335 -1.42 3.52 -9.22
CA LEU A 335 -2.58 3.43 -10.09
C LEU A 335 -2.35 4.21 -11.40
N GLY A 336 -3.29 4.07 -12.33
CA GLY A 336 -3.13 4.36 -13.75
C GLY A 336 -3.45 5.81 -14.13
N ALA A 337 -3.93 5.98 -15.36
CA ALA A 337 -4.39 7.27 -15.87
C ALA A 337 -5.93 7.35 -16.01
N GLY A 338 -6.63 6.28 -15.61
CA GLY A 338 -8.09 6.18 -15.65
C GLY A 338 -8.70 6.59 -14.30
N PRO A 339 -10.02 6.77 -14.21
CA PRO A 339 -10.68 7.04 -12.92
C PRO A 339 -10.67 5.79 -12.05
N ASP A 340 -9.72 5.71 -11.12
CA ASP A 340 -9.46 4.54 -10.31
C ASP A 340 -10.22 4.56 -8.98
N THR A 341 -10.41 3.40 -8.35
CA THR A 341 -11.04 3.30 -7.04
C THR A 341 -10.25 2.38 -6.12
N ALA A 342 -9.71 2.92 -5.03
CA ALA A 342 -9.00 2.17 -4.01
C ALA A 342 -9.80 2.13 -2.71
N LEU A 343 -10.20 0.92 -2.29
CA LEU A 343 -10.77 0.68 -0.96
C LEU A 343 -9.68 0.15 -0.04
N ILE A 344 -9.34 0.91 1.01
CA ILE A 344 -8.35 0.57 2.02
C ILE A 344 -9.07 0.24 3.32
N VAL A 345 -9.23 -1.04 3.59
CA VAL A 345 -9.89 -1.54 4.81
C VAL A 345 -8.89 -1.66 5.96
N SER A 346 -7.63 -1.98 5.67
CA SER A 346 -6.61 -2.21 6.70
C SER A 346 -5.21 -1.86 6.24
N VAL A 347 -4.36 -1.59 7.24
CA VAL A 347 -2.91 -1.40 7.12
C VAL A 347 -2.28 -1.97 8.38
N GLY A 348 -1.34 -2.91 8.24
CA GLY A 348 -0.64 -3.55 9.36
C GLY A 348 0.16 -2.54 10.19
N SER A 349 0.31 -2.78 11.50
CA SER A 349 0.94 -1.85 12.46
C SER A 349 2.34 -1.40 12.08
N ASP A 350 3.10 -2.29 11.45
CA ASP A 350 4.51 -2.07 11.08
C ASP A 350 4.66 -1.69 9.59
N THR A 351 3.55 -1.54 8.87
CA THR A 351 3.53 -1.24 7.43
C THR A 351 3.18 0.24 7.19
N SER A 352 3.95 0.87 6.31
CA SER A 352 3.62 2.15 5.69
C SER A 352 3.11 1.92 4.26
N LEU A 353 1.80 2.03 4.07
CA LEU A 353 1.16 1.94 2.76
C LEU A 353 1.08 3.32 2.11
N SER A 354 1.61 3.45 0.89
CA SER A 354 1.44 4.63 0.04
C SER A 354 0.67 4.25 -1.23
N VAL A 355 -0.41 4.96 -1.53
CA VAL A 355 -1.21 4.74 -2.74
C VAL A 355 -1.23 6.02 -3.57
N PHE A 356 -0.85 5.90 -4.83
CA PHE A 356 -0.77 7.01 -5.79
C PHE A 356 -1.86 6.83 -6.86
N GLY A 357 -2.79 7.77 -6.96
CA GLY A 357 -3.90 7.77 -7.93
C GLY A 357 -3.41 7.93 -9.36
N GLY A 358 -2.51 8.90 -9.59
CA GLY A 358 -1.89 9.11 -10.88
C GLY A 358 -2.58 10.22 -11.67
N ASP A 359 -2.98 9.93 -12.90
CA ASP A 359 -3.87 10.82 -13.65
C ASP A 359 -5.29 10.24 -13.60
N GLY A 360 -6.31 11.06 -13.80
CA GLY A 360 -7.69 10.59 -13.73
C GLY A 360 -8.39 11.12 -12.48
N SER A 361 -9.69 10.88 -12.40
CA SER A 361 -10.50 11.31 -11.26
C SER A 361 -10.72 10.12 -10.35
N ASP A 362 -9.93 10.04 -9.30
CA ASP A 362 -9.78 8.86 -8.47
C ASP A 362 -10.63 8.94 -7.21
N GLN A 363 -11.03 7.77 -6.71
CA GLN A 363 -11.75 7.64 -5.46
C GLN A 363 -11.02 6.74 -4.48
N PHE A 364 -10.70 7.29 -3.31
CA PHE A 364 -10.11 6.59 -2.20
C PHE A 364 -11.14 6.44 -1.10
N VAL A 365 -11.36 5.22 -0.64
CA VAL A 365 -12.25 4.92 0.48
C VAL A 365 -11.43 4.25 1.57
N VAL A 366 -11.39 4.85 2.76
CA VAL A 366 -10.62 4.34 3.92
C VAL A 366 -11.57 3.89 5.01
N GLY A 367 -11.35 2.70 5.56
CA GLY A 367 -12.22 2.10 6.56
C GLY A 367 -13.51 1.53 5.98
N ASN A 368 -14.36 0.97 6.84
CA ASN A 368 -15.65 0.40 6.45
C ASN A 368 -16.65 0.33 7.62
N ASP A 369 -17.87 -0.12 7.34
CA ASP A 369 -18.94 -0.24 8.34
C ASP A 369 -18.69 -1.31 9.41
N THR A 370 -17.81 -2.27 9.14
CA THR A 370 -17.58 -3.42 10.04
C THR A 370 -16.50 -3.13 11.08
N TYR A 371 -15.43 -2.45 10.67
CA TYR A 371 -14.25 -2.21 11.48
C TYR A 371 -13.95 -0.72 11.67
N GLY A 372 -14.66 0.18 10.97
CA GLY A 372 -14.34 1.60 10.96
C GLY A 372 -12.90 1.80 10.50
N LEU A 373 -12.16 2.59 11.26
CA LEU A 373 -10.73 2.82 11.06
C LEU A 373 -9.83 1.92 11.93
N SER A 374 -10.42 1.05 12.76
CA SER A 374 -9.67 0.22 13.73
C SER A 374 -8.72 -0.82 13.10
N LYS A 375 -8.76 -1.01 11.79
CA LYS A 375 -7.82 -1.89 11.06
C LYS A 375 -6.73 -1.14 10.31
N VAL A 376 -6.76 0.20 10.31
CA VAL A 376 -5.68 1.04 9.78
C VAL A 376 -4.71 1.34 10.92
N GLN A 377 -3.84 0.38 11.21
CA GLN A 377 -2.92 0.43 12.36
C GLN A 377 -1.53 0.97 11.99
N GLY A 378 -1.12 0.81 10.74
CA GLY A 378 0.10 1.42 10.19
C GLY A 378 -0.15 2.78 9.55
N ARG A 379 0.92 3.35 8.98
CA ARG A 379 0.87 4.61 8.26
C ARG A 379 0.17 4.44 6.93
N LEU A 380 -0.78 5.33 6.63
CA LEU A 380 -1.42 5.41 5.31
C LEU A 380 -1.10 6.76 4.67
N ASN A 381 -0.46 6.76 3.51
CA ASN A 381 -0.24 7.96 2.70
C ASN A 381 -1.03 7.83 1.39
N LEU A 382 -1.89 8.80 1.10
CA LEU A 382 -2.67 8.85 -0.12
C LEU A 382 -2.32 10.08 -0.93
N ASP A 383 -2.20 9.92 -2.24
CA ASP A 383 -1.94 10.99 -3.20
C ASP A 383 -2.97 10.84 -4.32
N GLY A 384 -3.86 11.84 -4.45
CA GLY A 384 -4.90 11.84 -5.49
C GLY A 384 -4.32 12.00 -6.90
N GLY A 385 -3.20 12.71 -7.06
CA GLY A 385 -2.61 12.99 -8.36
C GLY A 385 -3.00 14.35 -8.94
N THR A 386 -3.35 14.39 -10.23
CA THR A 386 -3.45 15.66 -10.99
C THR A 386 -4.86 16.07 -11.41
N ALA A 387 -5.85 15.17 -11.34
CA ALA A 387 -7.22 15.48 -11.75
C ALA A 387 -8.13 15.67 -10.54
N SER A 388 -9.43 15.42 -10.66
CA SER A 388 -10.39 15.67 -9.57
C SER A 388 -10.62 14.41 -8.76
N ASP A 389 -10.07 14.38 -7.55
CA ASP A 389 -9.96 13.21 -6.70
C ASP A 389 -10.82 13.33 -5.43
N GLN A 390 -11.29 12.19 -4.95
CA GLN A 390 -12.17 12.06 -3.79
C GLN A 390 -11.57 11.17 -2.72
N LEU A 391 -11.53 11.68 -1.50
CA LEU A 391 -11.22 10.91 -0.30
C LEU A 391 -12.46 10.75 0.56
N VAL A 392 -12.89 9.51 0.77
CA VAL A 392 -13.98 9.14 1.68
C VAL A 392 -13.40 8.32 2.82
N ILE A 393 -13.66 8.73 4.06
CA ILE A 393 -13.16 8.09 5.27
C ILE A 393 -14.37 7.64 6.08
N ASN A 394 -14.45 6.35 6.36
CA ASN A 394 -15.57 5.71 7.02
C ASN A 394 -15.12 5.10 8.36
N ASP A 395 -15.42 5.78 9.47
CA ASP A 395 -15.34 5.22 10.82
C ASP A 395 -16.74 4.79 11.28
N LEU A 396 -17.37 3.91 10.49
CA LEU A 396 -18.79 3.55 10.63
C LEU A 396 -19.05 2.34 11.54
N ALA A 397 -18.00 1.74 12.13
CA ALA A 397 -18.18 0.70 13.14
C ALA A 397 -18.66 1.30 14.47
N THR A 398 -19.48 0.56 15.22
CA THR A 398 -20.09 1.06 16.47
C THR A 398 -19.03 1.58 17.44
N ALA A 399 -19.08 2.88 17.70
CA ALA A 399 -18.04 3.59 18.42
C ALA A 399 -18.05 3.30 19.93
N VAL A 400 -16.85 3.18 20.50
CA VAL A 400 -16.55 3.67 21.85
C VAL A 400 -16.11 5.12 21.71
N CYS A 401 -16.23 5.97 22.73
CA CYS A 401 -15.80 7.37 22.68
C CYS A 401 -14.46 7.52 21.97
N SER A 402 -14.42 8.31 20.90
CA SER A 402 -13.34 8.30 19.93
C SER A 402 -12.85 9.72 19.66
N VAL A 403 -11.56 9.96 19.83
CA VAL A 403 -10.96 11.27 19.65
C VAL A 403 -10.24 11.32 18.31
N GLY A 404 -10.45 12.39 17.55
CA GLY A 404 -9.81 12.64 16.27
C GLY A 404 -9.16 14.01 16.19
N LEU A 405 -8.11 14.11 15.36
CA LEU A 405 -7.47 15.37 14.99
C LEU A 405 -7.38 15.47 13.46
N LEU A 406 -8.04 16.47 12.91
CA LEU A 406 -7.98 16.85 11.50
C LEU A 406 -7.06 18.07 11.31
N THR A 407 -6.12 17.92 10.38
CA THR A 407 -5.25 19.00 9.91
C THR A 407 -5.43 19.18 8.40
N GLU A 408 -4.62 20.05 7.79
CA GLU A 408 -4.67 20.35 6.36
C GLU A 408 -4.49 19.10 5.50
N ARG A 409 -3.66 18.16 5.97
CA ARG A 409 -3.16 17.01 5.21
C ARG A 409 -3.12 15.71 6.01
N SER A 410 -3.78 15.67 7.16
CA SER A 410 -3.77 14.47 7.98
C SER A 410 -5.01 14.29 8.84
N LEU A 411 -5.36 13.03 9.05
CA LEU A 411 -6.31 12.58 10.05
C LEU A 411 -5.63 11.58 10.97
N SER A 412 -5.77 11.78 12.28
CA SER A 412 -5.25 10.86 13.31
C SER A 412 -6.30 10.63 14.40
N GLY A 413 -6.12 9.59 15.20
CA GLY A 413 -7.10 9.17 16.19
C GLY A 413 -8.10 8.16 15.62
N PHE A 414 -9.35 8.18 16.08
CA PHE A 414 -10.41 7.29 15.61
C PHE A 414 -10.05 5.79 15.61
N SER A 415 -9.32 5.33 16.64
CA SER A 415 -8.82 3.96 16.75
C SER A 415 -7.86 3.50 15.63
N MET A 416 -7.39 4.42 14.77
CA MET A 416 -6.19 4.19 13.96
C MET A 416 -4.99 3.95 14.89
N GLY A 417 -3.82 3.67 14.32
CA GLY A 417 -2.57 3.46 15.06
C GLY A 417 -2.20 4.59 16.05
N SER A 418 -0.93 4.65 16.45
CA SER A 418 -0.48 5.73 17.35
C SER A 418 -0.76 7.12 16.75
N MET A 419 -0.88 8.20 17.54
CA MET A 419 -1.18 9.53 16.98
C MET A 419 -0.15 10.06 15.94
N SER A 420 1.05 9.47 15.83
CA SER A 420 2.02 9.76 14.75
C SER A 420 1.82 8.90 13.49
N GLU A 421 1.08 7.80 13.63
CA GLU A 421 0.68 6.84 12.61
C GLU A 421 -0.83 6.97 12.35
N GLY A 422 -1.16 7.63 11.24
CA GLY A 422 -2.55 7.80 10.82
C GLY A 422 -2.60 7.96 9.32
N LEU A 423 -3.63 8.65 8.86
CA LEU A 423 -3.81 8.97 7.45
C LEU A 423 -3.13 10.31 7.14
N ARG A 424 -2.26 10.31 6.13
CA ARG A 424 -1.81 11.50 5.41
C ARG A 424 -2.40 11.48 4.02
N TYR A 425 -2.82 12.64 3.55
CA TYR A 425 -3.38 12.79 2.22
C TYR A 425 -2.84 14.04 1.55
N ASP A 426 -2.68 13.96 0.23
CA ASP A 426 -2.28 15.07 -0.63
C ASP A 426 -3.11 15.07 -1.92
N THR A 427 -3.24 16.24 -2.54
CA THR A 427 -3.88 16.48 -3.85
C THR A 427 -5.28 15.88 -3.98
N PHE A 428 -6.17 16.21 -3.05
CA PHE A 428 -7.59 15.86 -3.12
C PHE A 428 -8.48 17.09 -3.31
N GLU A 429 -9.48 17.00 -4.17
CA GLU A 429 -10.45 18.08 -4.42
C GLU A 429 -11.64 18.01 -3.45
N SER A 430 -11.87 16.86 -2.82
CA SER A 430 -12.89 16.73 -1.78
C SER A 430 -12.60 15.63 -0.78
N LEU A 431 -12.96 15.90 0.48
CA LEU A 431 -12.85 14.98 1.60
C LEU A 431 -14.22 14.79 2.26
N ALA A 432 -14.61 13.54 2.50
CA ALA A 432 -15.76 13.17 3.30
C ALA A 432 -15.32 12.31 4.50
N LEU A 433 -15.71 12.69 5.71
CA LEU A 433 -15.51 11.91 6.93
C LEU A 433 -16.88 11.50 7.49
N ASN A 434 -17.15 10.20 7.48
CA ASN A 434 -18.40 9.62 7.98
C ASN A 434 -18.12 8.85 9.27
N LEU A 435 -18.81 9.23 10.34
CA LEU A 435 -18.63 8.68 11.68
C LEU A 435 -19.90 7.89 12.07
N ALA A 436 -19.72 6.77 12.77
CA ALA A 436 -20.81 5.85 13.10
C ALA A 436 -21.89 6.51 13.98
N SER A 437 -23.12 5.98 13.91
CA SER A 437 -24.12 6.19 14.96
C SER A 437 -23.77 5.32 16.17
N ALA A 438 -23.47 5.91 17.32
CA ALA A 438 -23.25 5.17 18.54
C ALA A 438 -24.42 5.41 19.50
N ASP A 439 -25.07 4.34 19.97
CA ASP A 439 -26.15 4.41 20.98
C ASP A 439 -25.72 5.06 22.33
N ALA A 440 -24.42 5.35 22.53
CA ALA A 440 -23.85 6.01 23.71
C ALA A 440 -22.42 6.58 23.54
N GLY A 441 -21.85 6.60 22.33
CA GLY A 441 -20.46 7.01 22.10
C GLY A 441 -20.39 8.50 21.74
N GLU A 442 -19.45 9.22 22.34
CA GLU A 442 -19.15 10.62 22.01
C GLU A 442 -17.90 10.67 21.12
N TYR A 443 -18.02 11.27 19.94
CA TYR A 443 -16.88 11.66 19.13
C TYR A 443 -16.38 13.04 19.57
N GLN A 444 -15.07 13.16 19.68
CA GLN A 444 -14.41 14.45 19.92
C GLN A 444 -13.46 14.74 18.76
N LEU A 445 -13.85 15.67 17.89
CA LEU A 445 -13.04 16.05 16.73
C LEU A 445 -12.44 17.44 16.92
N SER A 446 -11.11 17.51 16.92
CA SER A 446 -10.39 18.78 16.82
C SER A 446 -9.99 19.06 15.37
N ILE A 447 -10.31 20.25 14.88
CA ILE A 447 -9.98 20.72 13.53
C ILE A 447 -9.04 21.93 13.65
N THR A 448 -7.87 21.83 13.03
CA THR A 448 -6.83 22.89 13.08
C THR A 448 -6.70 23.67 11.79
N SER A 449 -7.05 23.06 10.65
CA SER A 449 -6.97 23.65 9.32
C SER A 449 -7.72 22.81 8.30
N VAL A 450 -8.25 23.46 7.26
CA VAL A 450 -8.95 22.84 6.14
C VAL A 450 -8.51 23.54 4.86
N ALA A 451 -7.86 22.81 3.94
CA ALA A 451 -7.47 23.34 2.63
C ALA A 451 -8.30 22.78 1.47
N THR A 452 -9.05 21.71 1.71
CA THR A 452 -9.87 21.01 0.72
C THR A 452 -11.32 21.02 1.17
N PRO A 453 -12.30 21.20 0.27
CA PRO A 453 -13.71 21.09 0.63
C PRO A 453 -13.97 19.80 1.44
N THR A 454 -14.43 19.98 2.67
CA THR A 454 -14.54 18.90 3.66
C THR A 454 -15.98 18.78 4.14
N ALA A 455 -16.55 17.59 4.03
CA ALA A 455 -17.84 17.24 4.62
C ALA A 455 -17.63 16.24 5.77
N ILE A 456 -18.20 16.53 6.93
CA ILE A 456 -18.14 15.67 8.10
C ILE A 456 -19.57 15.33 8.50
N ALA A 457 -19.87 14.04 8.59
CA ALA A 457 -21.17 13.54 9.00
C ALA A 457 -20.99 12.70 10.26
N PHE A 458 -21.53 13.22 11.36
CA PHE A 458 -21.69 12.51 12.62
C PHE A 458 -22.94 11.62 12.58
N GLY A 459 -22.98 10.65 13.50
CA GLY A 459 -24.07 9.70 13.63
C GLY A 459 -25.06 10.12 14.72
N GLU A 460 -25.65 9.14 15.40
CA GLU A 460 -26.28 9.37 16.71
C GLU A 460 -25.19 9.40 17.80
N GLY A 461 -25.44 10.14 18.88
CA GLY A 461 -24.53 10.31 20.01
C GLY A 461 -24.37 11.79 20.33
N ASP A 462 -23.97 12.14 21.56
CA ASP A 462 -23.65 13.53 21.88
C ASP A 462 -22.20 13.79 21.45
N ASP A 463 -22.02 14.48 20.33
CA ASP A 463 -20.73 14.68 19.67
C ASP A 463 -20.17 16.09 19.88
N SER A 464 -18.85 16.21 19.91
CA SER A 464 -18.18 17.51 20.08
C SER A 464 -17.16 17.79 18.97
N VAL A 465 -17.24 19.01 18.45
CA VAL A 465 -16.30 19.53 17.46
C VAL A 465 -15.65 20.79 17.99
N LEU A 466 -14.32 20.83 17.99
CA LEU A 466 -13.53 22.01 18.34
C LEU A 466 -12.76 22.50 17.11
N LEU A 467 -13.08 23.70 16.66
CA LEU A 467 -12.34 24.44 15.65
C LEU A 467 -11.40 25.43 16.35
N GLY A 468 -10.09 25.25 16.23
CA GLY A 468 -9.10 25.94 17.08
C GLY A 468 -7.97 26.66 16.34
N ASP A 469 -7.19 27.41 17.12
CA ASP A 469 -6.03 28.26 16.76
C ASP A 469 -6.35 29.49 15.90
N SER A 470 -6.88 29.31 14.69
CA SER A 470 -7.09 30.43 13.76
C SER A 470 -8.07 30.07 12.64
N LEU A 471 -9.15 30.85 12.51
CA LEU A 471 -10.12 30.70 11.42
C LEU A 471 -9.53 30.96 10.03
N TYR A 472 -8.39 31.66 9.93
CA TYR A 472 -7.66 31.85 8.67
C TYR A 472 -7.21 30.54 8.03
N ARG A 473 -7.04 29.48 8.83
CA ARG A 473 -6.64 28.16 8.35
C ARG A 473 -7.78 27.35 7.75
N ILE A 474 -9.01 27.88 7.74
CA ILE A 474 -10.16 27.30 7.04
C ILE A 474 -10.22 27.95 5.66
N ALA A 475 -9.37 27.45 4.77
CA ALA A 475 -9.15 27.98 3.43
C ALA A 475 -10.15 27.43 2.39
N ALA A 476 -10.92 26.39 2.73
CA ALA A 476 -11.97 25.81 1.90
C ALA A 476 -13.25 25.56 2.70
N ASP A 477 -14.34 25.24 1.98
CA ASP A 477 -15.65 25.02 2.61
C ASP A 477 -15.65 23.79 3.53
N LEU A 478 -16.20 23.97 4.73
CA LEU A 478 -16.35 22.95 5.75
C LEU A 478 -17.84 22.77 6.05
N THR A 479 -18.42 21.63 5.69
CA THR A 479 -19.77 21.24 6.13
C THR A 479 -19.65 20.24 7.27
N ILE A 480 -20.34 20.49 8.37
CA ILE A 480 -20.43 19.57 9.50
C ILE A 480 -21.91 19.32 9.80
N ASP A 481 -22.29 18.05 9.82
CA ASP A 481 -23.61 17.57 10.20
C ASP A 481 -23.49 16.78 11.50
N GLY A 482 -24.10 17.27 12.59
CA GLY A 482 -24.11 16.64 13.91
C GLY A 482 -24.93 15.33 13.95
N GLY A 483 -25.74 15.06 12.93
CA GLY A 483 -26.43 13.76 12.78
C GLY A 483 -27.93 13.82 13.05
N ALA A 484 -28.53 12.65 13.32
CA ALA A 484 -29.99 12.47 13.33
C ALA A 484 -30.66 12.99 14.61
N GLU A 485 -31.96 13.31 14.52
CA GLU A 485 -32.81 13.74 15.65
C GLU A 485 -32.84 12.67 16.77
N GLY A 486 -32.00 12.83 17.79
CA GLY A 486 -31.81 11.86 18.87
C GLY A 486 -30.63 12.20 19.79
N SER A 487 -29.62 12.87 19.24
CA SER A 487 -28.57 13.57 19.98
C SER A 487 -29.18 14.76 20.73
N THR A 488 -28.79 14.97 21.98
CA THR A 488 -29.30 16.09 22.79
C THR A 488 -28.22 17.05 23.25
N GLY A 489 -26.97 16.73 22.93
CA GLY A 489 -25.78 17.38 23.46
C GLY A 489 -24.73 17.70 22.40
N ASP A 490 -25.06 17.69 21.11
CA ASP A 490 -24.09 18.00 20.07
C ASP A 490 -23.58 19.43 20.23
N ARG A 491 -22.26 19.55 20.23
CA ARG A 491 -21.57 20.78 20.57
C ARG A 491 -20.55 21.15 19.50
N PHE A 492 -20.78 22.28 18.86
CA PHE A 492 -19.80 22.92 18.00
C PHE A 492 -19.11 24.07 18.73
N SER A 493 -17.78 24.06 18.80
CA SER A 493 -16.99 25.09 19.47
C SER A 493 -15.98 25.72 18.53
N ILE A 494 -15.92 27.06 18.51
CA ILE A 494 -14.87 27.85 17.87
C ILE A 494 -13.98 28.47 18.94
N SER A 495 -12.67 28.39 18.72
CA SER A 495 -11.66 29.12 19.48
C SER A 495 -10.72 29.85 18.53
N SER A 496 -10.73 31.18 18.55
CA SER A 496 -9.81 32.03 17.79
C SER A 496 -8.84 32.76 18.71
N ALA A 497 -7.54 32.68 18.41
CA ALA A 497 -6.52 33.44 19.14
C ALA A 497 -6.22 34.82 18.53
N LEU A 498 -6.85 35.15 17.40
CA LEU A 498 -6.63 36.38 16.64
C LEU A 498 -7.93 37.20 16.56
N SER A 499 -7.76 38.53 16.48
CA SER A 499 -8.85 39.46 16.20
C SER A 499 -9.58 39.04 14.92
N THR A 500 -10.90 38.99 14.96
CA THR A 500 -11.72 38.52 13.86
C THR A 500 -13.07 39.23 13.81
N ASP A 501 -13.53 39.49 12.59
CA ASP A 501 -14.89 39.92 12.32
C ASP A 501 -15.72 38.69 11.93
N LEU A 502 -16.52 38.17 12.86
CA LEU A 502 -17.29 36.95 12.70
C LEU A 502 -18.75 37.25 12.33
N GLN A 503 -19.29 36.49 11.38
CA GLN A 503 -20.69 36.53 10.99
C GLN A 503 -21.29 35.13 11.23
N VAL A 504 -22.26 35.05 12.15
CA VAL A 504 -22.99 33.82 12.47
C VAL A 504 -24.40 33.94 11.90
N GLY A 505 -24.74 33.04 10.98
CA GLY A 505 -26.10 32.85 10.46
C GLY A 505 -26.68 31.51 10.93
N ARG A 506 -27.92 31.23 10.50
CA ARG A 506 -28.65 30.02 10.94
C ARG A 506 -27.85 28.72 10.76
N GLU A 507 -27.22 28.56 9.61
CA GLU A 507 -26.43 27.36 9.28
C GLU A 507 -25.03 27.71 8.80
N THR A 508 -24.68 28.99 8.69
CA THR A 508 -23.43 29.42 8.04
C THR A 508 -22.64 30.32 8.96
N ILE A 509 -21.34 30.06 9.09
CA ILE A 509 -20.40 30.95 9.78
C ILE A 509 -19.35 31.40 8.76
N THR A 510 -19.13 32.71 8.71
CA THR A 510 -18.08 33.33 7.88
C THR A 510 -17.29 34.31 8.73
N ALA A 511 -16.05 34.60 8.35
CA ALA A 511 -15.25 35.64 8.99
C ALA A 511 -14.43 36.40 7.95
N THR A 512 -14.10 37.66 8.21
CA THR A 512 -13.32 38.49 7.27
C THR A 512 -11.99 37.84 6.88
N ASP A 513 -11.34 37.16 7.82
CA ASP A 513 -10.06 36.49 7.62
C ASP A 513 -10.20 34.98 7.37
N MET A 514 -11.41 34.45 7.12
CA MET A 514 -11.64 33.04 6.80
C MET A 514 -12.00 32.90 5.31
N PRO A 515 -11.10 32.37 4.45
CA PRO A 515 -11.38 32.25 3.02
C PRO A 515 -12.53 31.28 2.69
N GLY A 516 -12.68 30.20 3.46
CA GLY A 516 -13.76 29.23 3.32
C GLY A 516 -15.03 29.63 4.06
N THR A 517 -16.07 28.82 3.93
CA THR A 517 -17.31 28.95 4.72
C THR A 517 -17.51 27.72 5.60
N ILE A 518 -17.98 27.91 6.84
CA ILE A 518 -18.42 26.80 7.68
C ILE A 518 -19.94 26.68 7.56
N ARG A 519 -20.44 25.48 7.28
CA ARG A 519 -21.85 25.14 7.30
C ARG A 519 -22.12 24.12 8.40
N LEU A 520 -23.06 24.42 9.28
CA LEU A 520 -23.44 23.60 10.43
C LEU A 520 -24.88 23.12 10.30
N LEU A 521 -25.09 21.84 10.54
CA LEU A 521 -26.39 21.17 10.57
C LEU A 521 -26.44 20.28 11.82
N GLY A 522 -27.63 20.10 12.41
CA GLY A 522 -27.84 19.11 13.47
C GLY A 522 -27.06 19.32 14.77
N PHE A 523 -26.83 20.57 15.22
CA PHE A 523 -26.19 20.84 16.52
C PHE A 523 -27.18 21.41 17.53
N GLU A 524 -27.10 21.02 18.80
CA GLU A 524 -27.89 21.61 19.89
C GLU A 524 -27.24 22.86 20.51
N SER A 525 -25.91 22.91 20.51
CA SER A 525 -25.14 24.00 21.10
C SER A 525 -23.96 24.46 20.25
N GLN A 526 -23.73 25.76 20.26
CA GLN A 526 -22.62 26.45 19.61
C GLN A 526 -21.92 27.35 20.62
N ASP A 527 -20.62 27.21 20.76
CA ASP A 527 -19.80 28.08 21.59
C ASP A 527 -18.73 28.77 20.75
N VAL A 528 -18.67 30.08 20.84
CA VAL A 528 -17.66 30.88 20.15
C VAL A 528 -16.84 31.58 21.21
N THR A 529 -15.55 31.27 21.26
CA THR A 529 -14.58 31.95 22.13
C THR A 529 -13.56 32.68 21.28
N LEU A 530 -13.50 33.99 21.43
CA LEU A 530 -12.63 34.85 20.62
C LEU A 530 -11.36 35.24 21.38
N SER A 531 -10.66 36.26 20.87
CA SER A 531 -9.30 36.59 21.25
C SER A 531 -9.25 37.46 22.50
N ASN A 532 -8.13 38.15 22.78
CA ASN A 532 -8.14 39.26 23.76
C ASN A 532 -7.86 40.60 23.04
N ALA A 533 -8.13 40.64 21.74
CA ALA A 533 -8.03 41.82 20.90
C ALA A 533 -9.44 42.21 20.47
N PRO A 534 -9.67 43.48 20.08
CA PRO A 534 -10.99 43.93 19.64
C PRO A 534 -11.56 43.01 18.56
N ASP A 535 -12.73 42.44 18.85
CA ASP A 535 -13.45 41.49 18.01
C ASP A 535 -14.83 42.06 17.64
N THR A 536 -15.29 41.79 16.40
CA THR A 536 -16.65 42.14 16.00
C THR A 536 -17.44 40.91 15.60
N VAL A 537 -18.66 40.78 16.10
CA VAL A 537 -19.52 39.63 15.85
C VAL A 537 -20.90 40.12 15.43
N THR A 538 -21.40 39.60 14.32
CA THR A 538 -22.79 39.80 13.91
C THR A 538 -23.51 38.47 13.86
N VAL A 539 -24.54 38.33 14.68
CA VAL A 539 -25.42 37.16 14.72
C VAL A 539 -26.71 37.51 13.99
N SER A 540 -26.83 37.01 12.76
CA SER A 540 -28.01 37.24 11.92
C SER A 540 -29.19 36.38 12.36
N ASP A 541 -28.93 35.10 12.63
CA ASP A 541 -29.86 34.09 13.15
C ASP A 541 -29.02 32.93 13.72
N THR A 542 -29.64 32.02 14.47
CA THR A 542 -29.00 30.86 15.09
C THR A 542 -29.79 29.59 14.78
N GLY A 543 -29.09 28.52 14.40
CA GLY A 543 -29.66 27.17 14.23
C GLY A 543 -29.72 26.36 15.52
N ALA A 544 -29.00 26.78 16.55
CA ALA A 544 -28.79 26.11 17.83
C ALA A 544 -28.63 27.15 18.95
N SER A 545 -28.58 26.71 20.21
CA SER A 545 -28.24 27.65 21.31
C SER A 545 -26.81 28.17 21.12
N LEU A 546 -26.58 29.48 21.24
CA LEU A 546 -25.29 30.11 21.01
C LEU A 546 -24.75 30.75 22.29
N THR A 547 -23.51 30.44 22.66
CA THR A 547 -22.73 31.19 23.66
C THR A 547 -21.57 31.91 22.97
N LEU A 548 -21.49 33.22 23.13
CA LEU A 548 -20.41 34.04 22.61
C LEU A 548 -19.56 34.56 23.77
N ASN A 549 -18.27 34.25 23.77
CA ASN A 549 -17.29 34.70 24.76
C ASN A 549 -16.26 35.59 24.06
N LEU A 550 -16.40 36.91 24.22
CA LEU A 550 -15.52 37.90 23.58
C LEU A 550 -14.19 38.09 24.33
N ARG A 551 -14.18 37.77 25.63
CA ARG A 551 -13.04 37.81 26.56
C ARG A 551 -12.49 39.20 26.84
N GLY A 552 -11.72 39.79 25.94
CA GLY A 552 -11.13 41.11 26.17
C GLY A 552 -10.69 41.79 24.90
N GLY A 553 -10.33 43.05 24.99
CA GLY A 553 -10.40 43.98 23.86
C GLY A 553 -11.68 44.81 23.96
N ALA A 554 -11.82 45.79 23.06
CA ALA A 554 -13.05 46.57 22.97
C ALA A 554 -13.96 45.95 21.90
N ASP A 555 -14.88 45.11 22.33
CA ASP A 555 -15.61 44.18 21.48
C ASP A 555 -17.01 44.69 21.11
N LEU A 556 -17.51 44.24 19.95
CA LEU A 556 -18.83 44.59 19.44
C LEU A 556 -19.62 43.34 19.02
N ALA A 557 -20.68 43.00 19.74
CA ALA A 557 -21.63 41.97 19.37
C ALA A 557 -22.95 42.59 18.88
N THR A 558 -23.38 42.26 17.66
CA THR A 558 -24.67 42.69 17.10
C THR A 558 -25.57 41.47 16.86
N VAL A 559 -26.73 41.43 17.51
CA VAL A 559 -27.75 40.38 17.41
C VAL A 559 -28.94 40.91 16.62
N LEU A 560 -29.30 40.26 15.51
CA LEU A 560 -30.31 40.76 14.58
C LEU A 560 -31.67 40.08 14.68
N ASN A 561 -31.76 38.75 14.54
CA ASN A 561 -33.04 38.02 14.53
C ASN A 561 -32.89 36.59 15.06
N VAL A 562 -32.29 36.41 16.22
CA VAL A 562 -31.99 35.06 16.74
C VAL A 562 -33.25 34.25 17.07
N SER A 563 -33.26 33.01 16.61
CA SER A 563 -34.36 32.06 16.79
C SER A 563 -34.14 31.10 17.97
N HIS A 564 -32.92 31.00 18.49
CA HIS A 564 -32.55 30.17 19.64
C HIS A 564 -31.88 31.00 20.74
N MET A 565 -31.80 30.44 21.95
CA MET A 565 -31.21 31.10 23.11
C MET A 565 -29.77 31.55 22.78
N THR A 566 -29.48 32.82 22.99
CA THR A 566 -28.18 33.42 22.67
C THR A 566 -27.62 34.11 23.90
N THR A 567 -26.47 33.66 24.37
CA THR A 567 -25.71 34.27 25.46
C THR A 567 -24.53 35.04 24.90
N VAL A 568 -24.37 36.30 25.31
CA VAL A 568 -23.25 37.16 24.94
C VAL A 568 -22.50 37.56 26.19
N ASN A 569 -21.32 36.99 26.39
CA ASN A 569 -20.36 37.36 27.41
C ASN A 569 -19.38 38.37 26.82
N LEU A 570 -19.54 39.63 27.23
CA LEU A 570 -18.80 40.76 26.69
C LEU A 570 -17.33 40.77 27.12
N GLY A 571 -16.98 40.12 28.22
CA GLY A 571 -15.61 40.06 28.71
C GLY A 571 -15.51 40.48 30.17
N ASP A 572 -14.33 40.32 30.75
CA ASP A 572 -14.04 40.66 32.15
C ASP A 572 -13.01 41.79 32.28
N ASP A 573 -12.62 42.42 31.16
CA ASP A 573 -11.59 43.44 31.18
C ASP A 573 -12.14 44.85 31.51
N THR A 574 -11.38 45.89 31.20
CA THR A 574 -11.76 47.29 31.50
C THR A 574 -12.13 48.10 30.26
N ASP A 575 -12.06 47.48 29.09
CA ASP A 575 -12.42 48.10 27.83
C ASP A 575 -13.95 48.24 27.75
N ARG A 576 -14.42 48.96 26.73
CA ARG A 576 -15.85 49.24 26.58
C ARG A 576 -16.44 48.32 25.54
N ASP A 577 -17.05 47.27 26.01
CA ASP A 577 -17.71 46.31 25.15
C ASP A 577 -19.16 46.72 24.89
N GLN A 578 -19.65 46.34 23.72
CA GLN A 578 -20.99 46.71 23.29
C GLN A 578 -21.75 45.52 22.73
N ALA A 579 -22.91 45.25 23.33
CA ALA A 579 -23.95 44.42 22.72
C ALA A 579 -25.03 45.31 22.08
N ILE A 580 -25.38 45.04 20.83
CA ILE A 580 -26.50 45.66 20.11
C ILE A 580 -27.52 44.57 19.78
N VAL A 581 -28.75 44.68 20.29
CA VAL A 581 -29.85 43.77 19.96
C VAL A 581 -30.89 44.52 19.12
N ARG A 582 -31.08 44.08 17.88
CA ARG A 582 -32.07 44.66 16.95
C ARG A 582 -33.34 43.82 16.80
N GLY A 583 -33.26 42.53 17.12
CA GLY A 583 -34.37 41.60 17.05
C GLY A 583 -34.01 40.24 17.61
N ALA A 584 -34.98 39.63 18.28
CA ALA A 584 -34.84 38.32 18.90
C ALA A 584 -36.21 37.64 19.01
N SER A 585 -36.32 36.41 18.51
CA SER A 585 -37.49 35.56 18.69
C SER A 585 -37.35 34.64 19.91
N ALA A 586 -36.11 34.37 20.32
CA ALA A 586 -35.75 33.65 21.54
C ALA A 586 -35.01 34.55 22.55
N MET A 587 -34.74 34.02 23.73
CA MET A 587 -34.08 34.76 24.80
C MET A 587 -32.65 35.17 24.44
N VAL A 588 -32.27 36.40 24.77
CA VAL A 588 -30.90 36.90 24.67
C VAL A 588 -30.40 37.30 26.04
N GLU A 589 -29.29 36.71 26.48
CA GLU A 589 -28.62 37.07 27.73
C GLU A 589 -27.34 37.84 27.42
N VAL A 590 -27.15 38.98 28.08
CA VAL A 590 -25.93 39.79 27.92
C VAL A 590 -25.26 39.96 29.27
N PHE A 591 -24.05 39.43 29.38
CA PHE A 591 -23.21 39.52 30.56
C PHE A 591 -22.08 40.50 30.31
N GLY A 592 -22.06 41.58 31.07
CA GLY A 592 -20.94 42.51 31.14
C GLY A 592 -20.00 42.21 32.32
N ASN A 593 -19.04 43.10 32.51
CA ASN A 593 -18.03 43.02 33.55
C ASN A 593 -18.42 43.73 34.86
N SER A 594 -17.73 43.35 35.93
CA SER A 594 -17.88 44.00 37.26
C SER A 594 -17.31 45.43 37.34
N ALA A 595 -16.65 45.91 36.28
CA ALA A 595 -16.07 47.25 36.20
C ALA A 595 -17.05 48.31 35.66
N ALA A 596 -18.22 47.90 35.17
CA ALA A 596 -19.27 48.76 34.62
C ALA A 596 -18.77 49.68 33.49
N SER A 597 -18.04 49.13 32.51
CA SER A 597 -17.73 49.79 31.23
C SER A 597 -18.65 49.37 30.09
N ASP A 598 -19.33 48.23 30.22
CA ASP A 598 -20.03 47.57 29.12
C ASP A 598 -21.43 48.10 28.88
N THR A 599 -21.86 48.03 27.62
CA THR A 599 -23.08 48.68 27.17
C THR A 599 -23.99 47.72 26.42
N LEU A 600 -25.30 47.82 26.69
CA LEU A 600 -26.34 47.14 25.93
C LEU A 600 -27.22 48.19 25.23
N LEU A 601 -27.27 48.12 23.92
CA LEU A 601 -28.18 48.88 23.08
C LEU A 601 -29.26 47.95 22.52
N ILE A 602 -30.51 48.20 22.85
CA ILE A 602 -31.66 47.58 22.19
C ILE A 602 -32.18 48.57 21.15
N ASP A 603 -31.99 48.26 19.87
CA ASP A 603 -32.32 49.15 18.74
C ASP A 603 -33.43 48.53 17.88
N THR A 604 -34.67 48.86 18.21
CA THR A 604 -35.87 48.50 17.45
C THR A 604 -36.40 49.68 16.65
N SER A 605 -35.55 50.68 16.37
CA SER A 605 -35.93 51.91 15.67
C SER A 605 -36.44 51.68 14.24
N ALA A 606 -36.08 50.55 13.65
CA ALA A 606 -36.55 50.10 12.35
C ALA A 606 -37.94 49.44 12.38
N ASP A 607 -38.44 49.02 13.54
CA ASP A 607 -39.79 48.47 13.67
C ASP A 607 -40.83 49.59 13.65
N VAL A 608 -41.93 49.34 12.93
CA VAL A 608 -43.06 50.26 12.77
C VAL A 608 -44.29 49.80 13.56
N SER A 609 -44.18 48.68 14.26
CA SER A 609 -45.23 48.09 15.08
C SER A 609 -45.28 48.79 16.45
N PRO A 610 -46.47 49.13 16.99
CA PRO A 610 -46.57 49.66 18.34
C PRO A 610 -46.05 48.63 19.35
N ALA A 611 -45.00 48.97 20.07
CA ALA A 611 -44.38 48.12 21.09
C ALA A 611 -44.40 48.82 22.45
N THR A 612 -44.83 48.12 23.49
CA THR A 612 -44.69 48.58 24.88
C THR A 612 -43.52 47.87 25.51
N VAL A 613 -42.46 48.60 25.82
CA VAL A 613 -41.27 48.02 26.46
C VAL A 613 -41.36 48.15 27.97
N HIS A 614 -41.15 47.03 28.64
CA HIS A 614 -41.05 46.96 30.09
C HIS A 614 -39.61 46.65 30.48
N VAL A 615 -39.04 47.49 31.34
CA VAL A 615 -37.73 47.26 31.97
C VAL A 615 -37.97 47.03 33.45
N ALA A 616 -37.47 45.92 33.98
CA ALA A 616 -37.59 45.55 35.37
C ALA A 616 -36.23 45.06 35.92
N ASP A 617 -36.07 45.12 37.23
CA ASP A 617 -34.94 44.49 37.91
C ASP A 617 -35.05 42.97 37.79
N GLY A 618 -33.92 42.31 37.58
CA GLY A 618 -33.85 40.85 37.55
C GLY A 618 -33.85 40.21 38.93
N THR A 619 -33.71 38.89 38.98
CA THR A 619 -33.75 38.11 40.23
C THR A 619 -32.43 38.12 41.00
N VAL A 620 -31.35 38.55 40.35
CA VAL A 620 -30.00 38.69 40.96
C VAL A 620 -29.57 40.16 40.97
N ALA A 621 -28.67 40.52 41.89
CA ALA A 621 -28.16 41.90 41.95
C ALA A 621 -27.50 42.31 40.62
N GLU A 622 -27.67 43.57 40.22
CA GLU A 622 -27.10 44.14 38.99
C GLU A 622 -27.60 43.49 37.68
N SER A 623 -28.70 42.74 37.75
CA SER A 623 -29.41 42.24 36.58
C SER A 623 -30.65 43.05 36.23
N LEU A 624 -30.98 43.06 34.95
CA LEU A 624 -32.17 43.65 34.37
C LEU A 624 -32.86 42.66 33.43
N ILE A 625 -34.16 42.87 33.26
CA ILE A 625 -34.99 42.14 32.31
C ILE A 625 -35.72 43.16 31.45
N VAL A 626 -35.63 43.02 30.12
CA VAL A 626 -36.36 43.80 29.13
C VAL A 626 -37.31 42.90 28.37
N THR A 627 -38.60 43.22 28.42
CA THR A 627 -39.67 42.52 27.70
C THR A 627 -40.44 43.49 26.81
N GLY A 628 -41.02 42.97 25.73
CA GLY A 628 -41.85 43.73 24.80
C GLY A 628 -41.09 44.63 23.82
N ALA A 629 -39.76 44.71 23.92
CA ALA A 629 -38.91 45.31 22.86
C ALA A 629 -38.76 44.36 21.67
N THR A 630 -38.54 43.08 21.94
CA THR A 630 -38.49 41.98 20.97
C THR A 630 -39.50 40.90 21.36
N VAL A 631 -39.66 39.87 20.54
CA VAL A 631 -40.53 38.72 20.87
C VAL A 631 -39.92 37.90 22.01
N GLY A 632 -38.62 37.63 21.94
CA GLY A 632 -37.84 37.03 23.01
C GLY A 632 -37.52 38.03 24.13
N GLU A 633 -37.32 37.53 25.34
CA GLU A 633 -36.85 38.30 26.49
C GLU A 633 -35.36 38.64 26.34
N ILE A 634 -34.97 39.86 26.75
CA ILE A 634 -33.56 40.25 26.80
C ILE A 634 -33.19 40.45 28.27
N THR A 635 -32.18 39.72 28.75
CA THR A 635 -31.62 39.90 30.09
C THR A 635 -30.24 40.52 30.01
N GLY A 636 -29.91 41.31 31.03
CA GLY A 636 -28.60 41.93 31.17
C GLY A 636 -28.08 41.73 32.59
N LEU A 637 -26.79 41.51 32.75
CA LEU A 637 -26.12 41.46 34.05
C LEU A 637 -24.81 42.27 34.00
N ASN A 638 -24.55 43.05 35.05
CA ASN A 638 -23.32 43.84 35.22
C ASN A 638 -23.05 44.82 34.05
N LEU A 639 -24.10 45.50 33.57
CA LEU A 639 -23.99 46.47 32.48
C LEU A 639 -23.90 47.90 33.02
N ALA A 640 -23.00 48.71 32.46
CA ALA A 640 -22.86 50.12 32.80
C ALA A 640 -24.07 50.94 32.38
N THR A 641 -24.54 50.67 31.15
CA THR A 641 -25.64 51.41 30.53
C THR A 641 -26.51 50.49 29.70
N LEU A 642 -27.82 50.62 29.88
CA LEU A 642 -28.85 50.14 28.96
C LEU A 642 -29.40 51.33 28.17
N SER A 643 -29.38 51.23 26.85
CA SER A 643 -30.07 52.17 25.95
C SER A 643 -31.14 51.43 25.16
N VAL A 644 -32.36 51.97 25.14
CA VAL A 644 -33.46 51.41 24.34
C VAL A 644 -33.91 52.46 23.32
N GLN A 645 -33.72 52.18 22.04
CA GLN A 645 -34.17 53.01 20.93
C GLN A 645 -35.39 52.36 20.30
N LEU A 646 -36.54 53.02 20.46
CA LEU A 646 -37.83 52.53 19.97
C LEU A 646 -38.16 53.09 18.58
N GLY A 647 -38.93 52.33 17.82
CA GLY A 647 -39.53 52.74 16.56
C GLY A 647 -40.52 53.90 16.70
N GLN A 648 -41.03 54.38 15.55
CA GLN A 648 -41.96 55.52 15.48
C GLN A 648 -43.42 55.17 15.87
N GLY A 649 -43.69 53.91 16.23
CA GLY A 649 -45.02 53.32 16.42
C GLY A 649 -45.61 53.47 17.82
#